data_AF-A0A5J6Q9H1-F1
#
_entry.id   AF-A0A5J6Q9H1-F1
#
_cell.length_a   1.000
_cell.length_b   1.000
_cell.length_c   1.000
_cell.angle_alpha   90.00
_cell.angle_beta   90.00
_cell.angle_gamma   90.00
#
_symmetry.space_group_name_H-M   'P 1'
#
loop_
_entity.id
_entity.type
_entity.pdbx_description
1 polymer ?
#
loop_
_entity_poly.entity_id
_entity_poly.type
_entity_poly.pdbx_seq_one_letter_code
_entity_poly.pdbx_strand_id
1 'polypeptide(L)'
;MVLFSVSLKEILHSYIDKLFNKLGLEISLNDKKTKITVYRGKQTGISKQLNDIQSKASGPQSFDESFEQLNQLEMLLALSATDLPEQDNGECTVNRLANIERSSFDVREDTLRRFAANKIASTLSDIRHFTARETNSNGNPIAGDWDYLQERLARRLIACWSKDPALTLLLKKGLELFPSPRLLEPVLEQFDFIFKKRGRGAQKLVVEKQQAVMRYLLAEVFRHSATVIHSKDPQTIPAQADVEGFFAILQKKAADLLADENTEEMLVRQARFLLLVRLDTLLEKSTKDSQQDLIFKLAIGFRNISTQLDEKEVSVCLLLAHQLIEYTAPYLRAANELLEKNSNSDSIIQALAIQNAELVQSLVSNAAQLKYKWVESDAIRALKKVLYLDIKPSNKPLNKITEKQSIVQLITRADNPFASEIMAIKLMLALIGAWSPKDELKDKLIDLSRTCVKFDGYSNPPTYADIDKALTIDQLNYQTAIVPLAENLTANNSGFAQEEQRALRLIAFVIRAALASSKDVTGFGNSYAARAGYRGLKSTQFKRQIGLFTTPESLAGEGAQVSGWLTTLITKLLKWPGIRVNEQGYDWPIELSIKNVEKLLKEQLENLKLNYCQLSAMPVLSELITPTWSKTDKHSLTVAMVQSKLPKQADFAADLYLNNPLYRTKHRRHIARVAELVLKHISTQSTEESKDGEREQDIDLIVFPELAVHEDDLNILVQLSRKTRAIIFAGLGFMDQPNISGPNNNAIWIVPRKHNGNQNEICRFQGKQHMTAGEQKLNIKPWRPYQLMLELRHPKYPGHKGFMLTGAICYDATDIRLSADLSDKSNALLIPALNKDVNTFNSMVDALHFHMYQHIVLVNTGEYGGSYVMAPYQERHERLIAHTTGKNQVTINTFEMNMFDFRRDAVGRGMVSDIKIKAPPAGVVQV
;
A
#
# COMPACT_ATOMS: atom_id res chain seq x y z
N MET A 1 -39.14 -29.09 -32.21
CA MET A 1 -39.10 -27.75 -31.57
C MET A 1 -38.00 -26.82 -32.11
N VAL A 2 -37.11 -27.25 -33.00
CA VAL A 2 -36.02 -26.40 -33.57
C VAL A 2 -36.55 -25.33 -34.53
N LEU A 3 -37.57 -25.64 -35.34
CA LEU A 3 -38.17 -24.72 -36.32
C LEU A 3 -38.90 -23.50 -35.71
N PHE A 4 -39.34 -23.56 -34.45
CA PHE A 4 -39.99 -22.43 -33.77
C PHE A 4 -39.01 -21.42 -33.15
N SER A 5 -37.76 -21.81 -32.92
CA SER A 5 -36.77 -20.96 -32.23
C SER A 5 -36.16 -19.86 -33.13
N VAL A 6 -36.01 -20.16 -34.42
CA VAL A 6 -35.45 -19.23 -35.41
C VAL A 6 -36.43 -18.08 -35.69
N SER A 7 -37.73 -18.38 -35.84
CA SER A 7 -38.74 -17.34 -36.11
C SER A 7 -38.98 -16.42 -34.91
N LEU A 8 -38.92 -16.94 -33.68
CA LEU A 8 -39.11 -16.14 -32.47
C LEU A 8 -37.97 -15.13 -32.25
N LYS A 9 -36.75 -15.47 -32.68
CA LYS A 9 -35.58 -14.59 -32.61
C LYS A 9 -35.71 -13.41 -33.55
N GLU A 10 -36.08 -13.65 -34.79
CA GLU A 10 -36.32 -12.61 -35.80
C GLU A 10 -37.47 -11.69 -35.39
N ILE A 11 -38.56 -12.24 -34.83
CA ILE A 11 -39.68 -11.46 -34.31
C ILE A 11 -39.25 -10.55 -33.15
N LEU A 12 -38.53 -11.09 -32.16
CA LEU A 12 -38.04 -10.31 -31.01
C LEU A 12 -37.02 -9.23 -31.41
N HIS A 13 -36.10 -9.54 -32.32
CA HIS A 13 -35.16 -8.56 -32.85
C HIS A 13 -35.90 -7.42 -33.55
N SER A 14 -36.87 -7.72 -34.42
CA SER A 14 -37.67 -6.71 -35.09
C SER A 14 -38.50 -5.83 -34.12
N TYR A 15 -38.96 -6.40 -33.01
CA TYR A 15 -39.70 -5.67 -31.97
C TYR A 15 -38.79 -4.72 -31.19
N ILE A 16 -37.59 -5.17 -30.81
CA ILE A 16 -36.62 -4.36 -30.08
C ILE A 16 -36.05 -3.26 -30.97
N ASP A 17 -35.75 -3.53 -32.24
CA ASP A 17 -35.27 -2.50 -33.17
C ASP A 17 -36.33 -1.41 -33.39
N LYS A 18 -37.62 -1.77 -33.42
CA LYS A 18 -38.73 -0.79 -33.42
C LYS A 18 -38.76 0.06 -32.14
N LEU A 19 -38.46 -0.52 -30.98
CA LEU A 19 -38.38 0.21 -29.70
C LEU A 19 -37.18 1.16 -29.66
N PHE A 20 -36.01 0.74 -30.14
CA PHE A 20 -34.82 1.59 -30.24
C PHE A 20 -35.07 2.79 -31.16
N ASN A 21 -35.70 2.56 -32.32
CA ASN A 21 -36.11 3.64 -33.22
C ASN A 21 -37.11 4.60 -32.57
N LYS A 22 -38.07 4.09 -31.78
CA LYS A 22 -39.06 4.92 -31.06
C LYS A 22 -38.43 5.76 -29.95
N LEU A 23 -37.35 5.28 -29.34
CA LEU A 23 -36.60 5.97 -28.29
C LEU A 23 -35.47 6.86 -28.83
N GLY A 24 -35.26 6.92 -30.15
CA GLY A 24 -34.20 7.71 -30.78
C GLY A 24 -32.79 7.17 -30.52
N LEU A 25 -32.66 5.88 -30.21
CA LEU A 25 -31.37 5.23 -29.93
C LEU A 25 -30.84 4.59 -31.22
N GLU A 26 -29.70 5.08 -31.74
CA GLU A 26 -28.99 4.50 -32.91
C GLU A 26 -28.23 3.21 -32.53
N ILE A 27 -28.92 2.23 -31.94
CA ILE A 27 -28.32 0.98 -31.48
C ILE A 27 -28.96 -0.18 -32.26
N SER A 28 -28.14 -1.03 -32.87
CA SER A 28 -28.60 -2.26 -33.57
C SER A 28 -28.25 -3.51 -32.76
N LEU A 29 -29.16 -4.48 -32.73
CA LEU A 29 -28.91 -5.77 -32.10
C LEU A 29 -27.89 -6.59 -32.90
N ASN A 30 -26.95 -7.23 -32.22
CA ASN A 30 -25.95 -8.09 -32.86
C ASN A 30 -26.42 -9.55 -32.87
N ASP A 31 -26.80 -10.06 -34.04
CA ASP A 31 -27.37 -11.41 -34.18
C ASP A 31 -26.49 -12.55 -33.65
N LYS A 32 -25.17 -12.38 -33.66
CA LYS A 32 -24.22 -13.39 -33.17
C LYS A 32 -24.03 -13.35 -31.66
N LYS A 33 -24.32 -12.22 -31.00
CA LYS A 33 -24.12 -12.02 -29.56
C LYS A 33 -25.42 -12.05 -28.75
N THR A 34 -26.57 -11.88 -29.40
CA THR A 34 -27.88 -11.91 -28.75
C THR A 34 -28.37 -13.35 -28.56
N LYS A 35 -28.53 -13.76 -27.30
CA LYS A 35 -29.11 -15.05 -26.88
C LYS A 35 -30.51 -14.79 -26.34
N ILE A 36 -31.50 -15.55 -26.84
CA ILE A 36 -32.88 -15.47 -26.37
C ILE A 36 -33.11 -16.67 -25.45
N THR A 37 -33.50 -16.38 -24.21
CA THR A 37 -33.84 -17.39 -23.21
C THR A 37 -35.32 -17.30 -22.88
N VAL A 38 -35.99 -18.45 -22.81
CA VAL A 38 -37.38 -18.49 -22.39
C VAL A 38 -37.44 -18.18 -20.90
N TYR A 39 -38.30 -17.23 -20.50
CA TYR A 39 -38.52 -16.89 -19.10
C TYR A 39 -39.16 -18.09 -18.37
N ARG A 40 -38.48 -18.65 -17.36
CA ARG A 40 -38.91 -19.84 -16.61
C ARG A 40 -38.98 -19.63 -15.09
N GLY A 41 -38.82 -18.39 -14.62
CA GLY A 41 -38.73 -18.01 -13.20
C GLY A 41 -37.65 -16.96 -12.95
N LYS A 42 -37.49 -16.54 -11.69
CA LYS A 42 -36.51 -15.50 -11.29
C LYS A 42 -35.08 -16.04 -11.45
N GLN A 43 -34.43 -15.75 -12.58
CA GLN A 43 -33.07 -16.22 -12.93
C GLN A 43 -31.94 -15.57 -12.10
N THR A 44 -32.23 -14.56 -11.30
CA THR A 44 -31.25 -13.71 -10.60
C THR A 44 -30.63 -14.34 -9.34
N GLY A 45 -30.30 -15.62 -9.39
CA GLY A 45 -29.72 -16.35 -8.26
C GLY A 45 -28.20 -16.19 -8.18
N ILE A 46 -27.49 -16.51 -9.27
CA ILE A 46 -26.04 -16.68 -9.24
C ILE A 46 -25.34 -15.33 -9.36
N SER A 47 -25.80 -14.41 -10.21
CA SER A 47 -25.27 -13.03 -10.21
C SER A 47 -25.39 -12.34 -8.85
N LYS A 48 -26.50 -12.54 -8.14
CA LYS A 48 -26.67 -12.05 -6.77
C LYS A 48 -25.68 -12.70 -5.81
N GLN A 49 -25.53 -14.02 -5.84
CA GLN A 49 -24.52 -14.73 -5.03
C GLN A 49 -23.09 -14.26 -5.32
N LEU A 50 -22.74 -13.98 -6.58
CA LEU A 50 -21.43 -13.42 -6.94
C LEU A 50 -21.21 -12.03 -6.34
N ASN A 51 -22.23 -11.16 -6.42
CA ASN A 51 -22.19 -9.84 -5.81
C ASN A 51 -22.09 -9.94 -4.28
N ASP A 52 -22.80 -10.90 -3.66
CA ASP A 52 -22.73 -11.14 -2.23
C ASP A 52 -21.33 -11.61 -1.82
N ILE A 53 -20.74 -12.58 -2.54
CA ILE A 53 -19.34 -13.02 -2.33
C ILE A 53 -18.38 -11.84 -2.49
N GLN A 54 -18.56 -11.02 -3.53
CA GLN A 54 -17.69 -9.87 -3.78
C GLN A 54 -17.83 -8.80 -2.70
N SER A 55 -19.04 -8.55 -2.21
CA SER A 55 -19.31 -7.57 -1.16
C SER A 55 -18.79 -8.03 0.21
N LYS A 56 -18.86 -9.33 0.51
CA LYS A 56 -18.24 -9.94 1.69
C LYS A 56 -16.71 -9.91 1.59
N ALA A 57 -16.16 -10.17 0.41
CA ALA A 57 -14.72 -10.07 0.15
C ALA A 57 -14.12 -8.67 0.24
N SER A 58 -14.93 -7.63 0.32
CA SER A 58 -14.46 -6.26 0.52
C SER A 58 -14.24 -5.87 1.99
N GLY A 59 -14.75 -6.66 2.95
CA GLY A 59 -14.58 -6.44 4.38
C GLY A 59 -13.47 -7.29 5.02
N PRO A 60 -13.18 -7.09 6.32
CA PRO A 60 -12.29 -7.95 7.09
C PRO A 60 -12.84 -9.38 7.09
N GLN A 61 -12.01 -10.34 6.71
CA GLN A 61 -12.40 -11.75 6.67
C GLN A 61 -11.76 -12.52 7.82
N SER A 62 -12.57 -13.28 8.56
CA SER A 62 -12.04 -14.29 9.46
C SER A 62 -11.71 -15.58 8.71
N PHE A 63 -10.92 -16.44 9.37
CA PHE A 63 -10.60 -17.76 8.84
C PHE A 63 -11.85 -18.58 8.48
N ASP A 64 -12.87 -18.51 9.35
CA ASP A 64 -14.10 -19.29 9.21
C ASP A 64 -14.92 -18.79 8.00
N GLU A 65 -15.07 -17.47 7.84
CA GLU A 65 -15.74 -16.87 6.68
C GLU A 65 -14.99 -17.11 5.36
N SER A 66 -13.66 -16.98 5.35
CA SER A 66 -12.86 -17.28 4.15
C SER A 66 -13.01 -18.74 3.73
N PHE A 67 -13.11 -19.67 4.70
CA PHE A 67 -13.34 -21.07 4.41
C PHE A 67 -14.75 -21.35 3.87
N GLU A 68 -15.78 -20.71 4.42
CA GLU A 68 -17.14 -20.79 3.87
C GLU A 68 -17.22 -20.25 2.44
N GLN A 69 -16.58 -19.11 2.16
CA GLN A 69 -16.51 -18.55 0.82
C GLN A 69 -15.78 -19.49 -0.15
N LEU A 70 -14.70 -20.12 0.29
CA LEU A 70 -13.98 -21.10 -0.50
C LEU A 70 -14.89 -22.28 -0.89
N ASN A 71 -15.68 -22.79 0.04
CA ASN A 71 -16.65 -23.86 -0.22
C ASN A 71 -17.73 -23.41 -1.23
N GLN A 72 -18.25 -22.18 -1.10
CA GLN A 72 -19.20 -21.61 -2.06
C GLN A 72 -18.60 -21.50 -3.46
N LEU A 73 -17.35 -21.03 -3.58
CA LEU A 73 -16.64 -20.93 -4.85
C LEU A 73 -16.36 -22.31 -5.47
N GLU A 74 -16.02 -23.30 -4.65
CA GLU A 74 -15.83 -24.68 -5.08
C GLU A 74 -17.15 -25.29 -5.60
N MET A 75 -18.27 -25.01 -4.93
CA MET A 75 -19.60 -25.40 -5.40
C MET A 75 -19.96 -24.74 -6.73
N LEU A 76 -19.69 -23.44 -6.90
CA LEU A 76 -19.92 -22.74 -8.17
C LEU A 76 -19.09 -23.35 -9.32
N LEU A 77 -17.83 -23.70 -9.04
CA LEU A 77 -16.99 -24.40 -10.02
C LEU A 77 -17.58 -25.78 -10.37
N ALA A 78 -18.09 -26.52 -9.38
CA ALA A 78 -18.76 -27.81 -9.57
C ALA A 78 -19.97 -27.73 -10.49
N LEU A 79 -20.87 -26.78 -10.20
CA LEU A 79 -22.11 -26.58 -10.95
C LEU A 79 -21.82 -26.18 -12.40
N SER A 80 -20.75 -25.42 -12.64
CA SER A 80 -20.33 -25.09 -14.00
C SER A 80 -19.68 -26.25 -14.77
N ALA A 81 -19.29 -27.34 -14.11
CA ALA A 81 -18.53 -28.44 -14.73
C ALA A 81 -19.40 -29.66 -15.13
N THR A 82 -20.68 -29.64 -14.77
CA THR A 82 -21.67 -30.65 -15.18
C THR A 82 -22.17 -30.35 -16.59
N ASP A 83 -21.52 -31.00 -17.57
CA ASP A 83 -22.05 -31.13 -18.92
C ASP A 83 -23.27 -32.06 -18.86
N LEU A 84 -24.45 -31.53 -18.53
CA LEU A 84 -25.67 -32.27 -18.82
C LEU A 84 -25.78 -32.33 -20.35
N PRO A 85 -25.79 -33.53 -20.97
CA PRO A 85 -25.92 -33.61 -22.42
C PRO A 85 -27.17 -32.87 -22.85
N GLU A 86 -27.03 -31.97 -23.84
CA GLU A 86 -28.18 -31.39 -24.50
C GLU A 86 -29.01 -32.54 -25.07
N GLN A 87 -30.15 -32.85 -24.46
CA GLN A 87 -31.16 -33.75 -25.01
C GLN A 87 -31.84 -33.14 -26.26
N ASP A 88 -31.10 -32.38 -27.08
CA ASP A 88 -31.53 -31.84 -28.35
C ASP A 88 -31.07 -32.72 -29.53
N ASN A 89 -30.23 -33.72 -29.28
CA ASN A 89 -29.93 -34.78 -30.25
C ASN A 89 -31.06 -35.84 -30.26
N GLY A 90 -32.15 -35.50 -30.94
CA GLY A 90 -32.99 -36.37 -31.78
C GLY A 90 -33.71 -37.60 -31.21
N GLU A 91 -33.19 -38.31 -30.20
CA GLU A 91 -33.67 -39.68 -29.87
C GLU A 91 -34.01 -39.92 -28.40
N CYS A 92 -33.88 -38.91 -27.53
CA CYS A 92 -34.25 -39.06 -26.12
C CYS A 92 -35.52 -38.27 -25.79
N THR A 93 -36.53 -38.94 -25.22
CA THR A 93 -37.72 -38.27 -24.67
C THR A 93 -37.28 -37.29 -23.60
N VAL A 94 -37.57 -36.01 -23.82
CA VAL A 94 -37.19 -34.92 -22.92
C VAL A 94 -37.74 -35.22 -21.53
N ASN A 95 -36.86 -35.46 -20.55
CA ASN A 95 -37.28 -35.75 -19.19
C ASN A 95 -37.89 -34.47 -18.58
N ARG A 96 -39.22 -34.40 -18.53
CA ARG A 96 -39.95 -33.23 -18.03
C ARG A 96 -39.62 -32.91 -16.58
N LEU A 97 -39.29 -33.91 -15.75
CA LEU A 97 -38.86 -33.72 -14.36
C LEU A 97 -37.49 -33.03 -14.29
N ALA A 98 -36.53 -33.45 -15.12
CA ALA A 98 -35.22 -32.81 -15.21
C ALA A 98 -35.28 -31.36 -15.74
N ASN A 99 -36.33 -31.03 -16.51
CA ASN A 99 -36.59 -29.68 -17.02
C ASN A 99 -37.28 -28.73 -16.02
N ILE A 100 -37.73 -29.21 -14.86
CA ILE A 100 -38.36 -28.35 -13.83
C ILE A 100 -37.34 -27.34 -13.28
N GLU A 101 -36.12 -27.80 -12.99
CA GLU A 101 -35.07 -26.95 -12.42
C GLU A 101 -34.05 -26.44 -13.46
N ARG A 102 -33.92 -27.11 -14.63
CA ARG A 102 -32.82 -26.93 -15.61
C ARG A 102 -32.21 -25.53 -15.56
N SER A 103 -31.09 -25.44 -14.85
CA SER A 103 -30.44 -24.21 -14.44
C SER A 103 -29.84 -23.51 -15.66
N SER A 104 -30.60 -22.59 -16.26
CA SER A 104 -29.98 -21.61 -17.14
C SER A 104 -29.25 -20.61 -16.26
N PHE A 105 -27.92 -20.69 -16.20
CA PHE A 105 -27.09 -19.68 -15.55
C PHE A 105 -27.42 -18.28 -16.13
N ASP A 106 -27.62 -17.29 -15.25
CA ASP A 106 -27.79 -15.88 -15.62
C ASP A 106 -26.46 -15.21 -16.03
N VAL A 107 -25.35 -15.87 -15.74
CA VAL A 107 -23.98 -15.50 -16.13
C VAL A 107 -23.39 -16.60 -17.01
N ARG A 108 -22.54 -16.25 -17.99
CA ARG A 108 -21.87 -17.26 -18.81
C ARG A 108 -20.95 -18.14 -17.96
N GLU A 109 -20.94 -19.44 -18.24
CA GLU A 109 -20.15 -20.43 -17.51
C GLU A 109 -18.64 -20.14 -17.55
N ASP A 110 -18.13 -19.67 -18.69
CA ASP A 110 -16.72 -19.27 -18.84
C ASP A 110 -16.34 -18.12 -17.90
N THR A 111 -17.27 -17.17 -17.71
CA THR A 111 -17.13 -16.04 -16.81
C THR A 111 -17.18 -16.50 -15.35
N LEU A 112 -18.07 -17.44 -15.02
CA LEU A 112 -18.14 -18.07 -13.69
C LEU A 112 -16.84 -18.82 -13.34
N ARG A 113 -16.34 -19.65 -14.26
CA ARG A 113 -15.08 -20.39 -14.07
C ARG A 113 -13.89 -19.46 -13.86
N ARG A 114 -13.79 -18.37 -14.63
CA ARG A 114 -12.73 -17.35 -14.47
C ARG A 114 -12.84 -16.63 -13.13
N PHE A 115 -14.05 -16.23 -12.73
CA PHE A 115 -14.30 -15.59 -11.44
C PHE A 115 -13.92 -16.53 -10.28
N ALA A 116 -14.43 -17.76 -10.31
CA ALA A 116 -14.16 -18.77 -9.29
C ALA A 116 -12.66 -19.07 -9.18
N ALA A 117 -11.96 -19.31 -10.29
CA ALA A 117 -10.52 -19.60 -10.27
C ALA A 117 -9.69 -18.45 -9.66
N ASN A 118 -9.98 -17.19 -10.03
CA ASN A 118 -9.29 -16.04 -9.46
C ASN A 118 -9.60 -15.85 -7.97
N LYS A 119 -10.87 -15.99 -7.58
CA LYS A 119 -11.30 -15.82 -6.20
C LYS A 119 -10.81 -16.95 -5.29
N ILE A 120 -10.81 -18.21 -5.76
CA ILE A 120 -10.23 -19.35 -5.04
C ILE A 120 -8.74 -19.08 -4.78
N ALA A 121 -7.98 -18.68 -5.79
CA ALA A 121 -6.54 -18.42 -5.61
C ALA A 121 -6.27 -17.28 -4.61
N SER A 122 -7.04 -16.20 -4.66
CA SER A 122 -6.95 -15.11 -3.68
C SER A 122 -7.30 -15.59 -2.27
N THR A 123 -8.45 -16.26 -2.12
CA THR A 123 -8.96 -16.70 -0.82
C THR A 123 -8.03 -17.73 -0.16
N LEU A 124 -7.43 -18.63 -0.94
CA LEU A 124 -6.42 -19.57 -0.43
C LEU A 124 -5.17 -18.85 0.07
N SER A 125 -4.74 -17.80 -0.62
CA SER A 125 -3.64 -16.94 -0.16
C SER A 125 -4.00 -16.21 1.12
N ASP A 126 -5.23 -15.72 1.25
CA ASP A 126 -5.71 -15.05 2.47
C ASP A 126 -5.78 -16.03 3.65
N ILE A 127 -6.33 -17.24 3.42
CA ILE A 127 -6.39 -18.32 4.41
C ILE A 127 -5.00 -18.71 4.91
N ARG A 128 -3.99 -18.64 4.04
CA ARG A 128 -2.62 -18.98 4.40
C ARG A 128 -2.06 -18.11 5.51
N HIS A 129 -2.41 -16.82 5.54
CA HIS A 129 -1.98 -15.95 6.62
C HIS A 129 -2.58 -16.35 7.99
N PHE A 130 -3.64 -17.16 8.00
CA PHE A 130 -4.23 -17.74 9.20
C PHE A 130 -3.76 -19.17 9.49
N THR A 131 -2.76 -19.74 8.81
CA THR A 131 -2.28 -21.11 9.09
C THR A 131 -0.77 -21.14 9.31
N ALA A 132 -0.35 -21.57 10.49
CA ALA A 132 1.05 -21.85 10.76
C ALA A 132 1.42 -23.22 10.21
N ARG A 133 2.67 -23.38 9.75
CA ARG A 133 3.24 -24.69 9.44
C ARG A 133 3.87 -25.27 10.68
N GLU A 134 3.56 -26.53 10.94
CA GLU A 134 4.36 -27.34 11.82
C GLU A 134 5.66 -27.70 11.10
N THR A 135 6.75 -27.74 11.86
CA THR A 135 8.07 -28.12 11.35
C THR A 135 8.52 -29.39 12.08
N ASN A 136 9.10 -30.31 11.33
CA ASN A 136 9.76 -31.50 11.89
C ASN A 136 10.95 -31.10 12.78
N SER A 137 11.53 -32.08 13.49
CA SER A 137 12.77 -31.91 14.27
C SER A 137 13.95 -31.34 13.47
N ASN A 138 13.92 -31.49 12.13
CA ASN A 138 14.93 -30.98 11.21
C ASN A 138 14.60 -29.58 10.65
N GLY A 139 13.54 -28.91 11.12
CA GLY A 139 13.11 -27.60 10.63
C GLY A 139 12.33 -27.60 9.32
N ASN A 140 12.14 -28.77 8.69
CA ASN A 140 11.38 -28.89 7.44
C ASN A 140 9.86 -28.80 7.70
N PRO A 141 9.11 -28.08 6.84
CA PRO A 141 7.66 -27.95 7.00
C PRO A 141 6.93 -29.28 6.78
N ILE A 142 5.92 -29.55 7.60
CA ILE A 142 5.00 -30.67 7.47
C ILE A 142 3.77 -30.21 6.70
N ALA A 143 3.29 -31.04 5.78
CA ALA A 143 2.04 -30.79 5.06
C ALA A 143 0.84 -30.95 6.00
N GLY A 144 0.06 -29.89 6.16
CA GLY A 144 -1.21 -29.92 6.89
C GLY A 144 -2.42 -30.09 5.96
N ASP A 145 -3.62 -30.18 6.53
CA ASP A 145 -4.88 -30.32 5.79
C ASP A 145 -5.09 -29.20 4.76
N TRP A 146 -4.64 -27.98 5.08
CA TRP A 146 -4.70 -26.84 4.17
C TRP A 146 -3.84 -27.04 2.92
N ASP A 147 -2.62 -27.58 3.08
CA ASP A 147 -1.71 -27.83 1.96
C ASP A 147 -2.32 -28.88 1.00
N TYR A 148 -3.02 -29.90 1.53
CA TYR A 148 -3.75 -30.89 0.74
C TYR A 148 -5.02 -30.33 0.07
N LEU A 149 -5.73 -29.42 0.74
CA LEU A 149 -6.88 -28.74 0.15
C LEU A 149 -6.46 -27.88 -1.05
N GLN A 150 -5.34 -27.16 -0.95
CA GLN A 150 -4.80 -26.37 -2.05
C GLN A 150 -4.41 -27.27 -3.24
N GLU A 151 -3.80 -28.43 -2.97
CA GLU A 151 -3.50 -29.44 -4.00
C GLU A 151 -4.77 -29.98 -4.67
N ARG A 152 -5.83 -30.30 -3.89
CA ARG A 152 -7.12 -30.78 -4.42
C ARG A 152 -7.73 -29.76 -5.39
N LEU A 153 -7.75 -28.48 -4.99
CA LEU A 153 -8.29 -27.41 -5.83
C LEU A 153 -7.43 -27.16 -7.07
N ALA A 154 -6.10 -27.25 -6.96
CA ALA A 154 -5.19 -27.18 -8.11
C ALA A 154 -5.50 -28.28 -9.15
N ARG A 155 -5.62 -29.54 -8.71
CA ARG A 155 -6.00 -30.68 -9.56
C ARG A 155 -7.35 -30.44 -10.24
N ARG A 156 -8.32 -29.92 -9.49
CA ARG A 156 -9.66 -29.62 -10.01
C ARG A 156 -9.66 -28.54 -11.08
N LEU A 157 -8.88 -27.47 -10.90
CA LEU A 157 -8.74 -26.41 -11.92
C LEU A 157 -8.13 -26.94 -13.21
N ILE A 158 -7.10 -27.80 -13.13
CA ILE A 158 -6.47 -28.42 -14.31
C ILE A 158 -7.45 -29.37 -15.00
N ALA A 159 -8.23 -30.15 -14.26
CA ALA A 159 -9.27 -31.02 -14.82
C ALA A 159 -10.41 -30.23 -15.49
N CYS A 160 -10.77 -29.06 -14.96
CA CYS A 160 -11.74 -28.18 -15.61
C CYS A 160 -11.15 -27.58 -16.90
N TRP A 161 -9.88 -27.19 -16.87
CA TRP A 161 -9.17 -26.68 -18.04
C TRP A 161 -9.01 -27.74 -19.14
N SER A 162 -8.80 -29.02 -18.81
CA SER A 162 -8.68 -30.07 -19.84
C SER A 162 -9.94 -30.27 -20.66
N LYS A 163 -11.12 -29.92 -20.12
CA LYS A 163 -12.39 -29.91 -20.86
C LYS A 163 -12.55 -28.68 -21.75
N ASP A 164 -12.02 -27.53 -21.33
CA ASP A 164 -12.11 -26.25 -22.05
C ASP A 164 -10.73 -25.54 -22.12
N PRO A 165 -9.87 -25.93 -23.09
CA PRO A 165 -8.50 -25.40 -23.20
C PRO A 165 -8.42 -23.90 -23.51
N ALA A 166 -9.52 -23.26 -23.95
CA ALA A 166 -9.57 -21.83 -24.21
C ALA A 166 -9.41 -21.00 -22.91
N LEU A 167 -9.66 -21.61 -21.76
CA LEU A 167 -9.53 -20.98 -20.45
C LEU A 167 -8.12 -21.13 -19.87
N THR A 168 -7.11 -20.54 -20.52
CA THR A 168 -5.69 -20.59 -20.07
C THR A 168 -5.48 -20.12 -18.62
N LEU A 169 -6.37 -19.28 -18.10
CA LEU A 169 -6.32 -18.82 -16.71
C LEU A 169 -6.39 -19.99 -15.71
N LEU A 170 -7.23 -21.00 -15.94
CA LEU A 170 -7.38 -22.14 -15.02
C LEU A 170 -6.10 -22.98 -14.96
N LEU A 171 -5.45 -23.20 -16.12
CA LEU A 171 -4.15 -23.86 -16.17
C LEU A 171 -3.11 -23.10 -15.34
N LYS A 172 -2.99 -21.79 -15.56
CA LYS A 172 -2.04 -20.94 -14.83
C LYS A 172 -2.27 -20.98 -13.32
N LYS A 173 -3.53 -20.86 -12.89
CA LYS A 173 -3.89 -20.91 -11.47
C LYS A 173 -3.72 -22.29 -10.86
N GLY A 174 -3.99 -23.36 -11.60
CA GLY A 174 -3.73 -24.74 -11.15
C GLY A 174 -2.24 -24.96 -10.86
N LEU A 175 -1.35 -24.61 -11.79
CA LEU A 175 0.10 -24.75 -11.61
C LEU A 175 0.66 -23.79 -10.54
N GLU A 176 0.08 -22.60 -10.37
CA GLU A 176 0.47 -21.63 -9.33
C GLU A 176 0.10 -22.08 -7.92
N LEU A 177 -1.00 -22.84 -7.76
CA LEU A 177 -1.45 -23.34 -6.47
C LEU A 177 -0.65 -24.55 -6.01
N PHE A 178 -0.26 -25.45 -6.93
CA PHE A 178 0.57 -26.62 -6.58
C PHE A 178 1.66 -26.85 -7.64
N PRO A 179 2.77 -26.09 -7.58
CA PRO A 179 3.90 -26.27 -8.47
C PRO A 179 4.65 -27.57 -8.13
N SER A 180 4.32 -28.66 -8.82
CA SER A 180 4.94 -29.97 -8.64
C SER A 180 4.98 -30.73 -9.97
N PRO A 181 6.00 -31.60 -10.19
CA PRO A 181 6.04 -32.55 -11.30
C PRO A 181 4.74 -33.31 -11.49
N ARG A 182 4.10 -33.72 -10.39
CA ARG A 182 2.86 -34.52 -10.40
C ARG A 182 1.70 -33.88 -11.16
N LEU A 183 1.63 -32.55 -11.21
CA LEU A 183 0.63 -31.82 -11.98
C LEU A 183 1.14 -31.39 -13.36
N LEU A 184 2.43 -31.11 -13.46
CA LEU A 184 3.03 -30.60 -14.69
C LEU A 184 3.21 -31.70 -15.74
N GLU A 185 3.70 -32.88 -15.36
CA GLU A 185 4.00 -33.98 -16.29
C GLU A 185 2.78 -34.38 -17.12
N PRO A 186 1.57 -34.62 -16.55
CA PRO A 186 0.38 -34.94 -17.35
C PRO A 186 0.01 -33.85 -18.35
N VAL A 187 0.25 -32.57 -18.00
CA VAL A 187 0.01 -31.44 -18.92
C VAL A 187 1.00 -31.48 -20.08
N LEU A 188 2.29 -31.69 -19.80
CA LEU A 188 3.33 -31.76 -20.82
C LEU A 188 3.17 -33.00 -21.73
N GLU A 189 2.76 -34.15 -21.17
CA GLU A 189 2.44 -35.35 -21.94
C GLU A 189 1.32 -35.10 -22.96
N GLN A 190 0.27 -34.36 -22.57
CA GLN A 190 -0.80 -33.97 -23.49
C GLN A 190 -0.31 -33.00 -24.57
N PHE A 191 0.56 -32.05 -24.22
CA PHE A 191 1.18 -31.17 -25.21
C PHE A 191 2.02 -31.96 -26.22
N ASP A 192 2.86 -32.88 -25.74
CA ASP A 192 3.72 -33.72 -26.58
C ASP A 192 2.91 -34.68 -27.46
N PHE A 193 1.79 -35.20 -26.96
CA PHE A 193 0.85 -35.99 -27.76
C PHE A 193 0.29 -35.18 -28.95
N ILE A 194 -0.14 -33.93 -28.73
CA ILE A 194 -0.67 -33.06 -29.79
C ILE A 194 0.43 -32.64 -30.77
N PHE A 195 1.65 -32.37 -30.28
CA PHE A 195 2.79 -32.05 -31.14
C PHE A 195 3.19 -33.21 -32.06
N LYS A 196 3.05 -34.46 -31.61
CA LYS A 196 3.33 -35.66 -32.42
C LYS A 196 2.22 -36.02 -33.41
N LYS A 197 1.00 -35.49 -33.22
CA LYS A 197 -0.16 -35.80 -34.08
C LYS A 197 0.06 -35.24 -35.50
N ARG A 198 -0.22 -36.06 -36.52
CA ARG A 198 -0.17 -35.67 -37.94
C ARG A 198 -1.54 -35.81 -38.59
N GLY A 199 -2.06 -34.74 -39.18
CA GLY A 199 -3.34 -34.75 -39.92
C GLY A 199 -3.15 -34.97 -41.43
N ARG A 200 -4.15 -35.56 -42.10
CA ARG A 200 -4.22 -35.67 -43.58
C ARG A 200 -5.42 -34.88 -44.12
N GLY A 201 -5.28 -34.23 -45.28
CA GLY A 201 -6.36 -33.47 -45.93
C GLY A 201 -6.92 -32.34 -45.04
N ALA A 202 -8.26 -32.21 -44.94
CA ALA A 202 -8.92 -31.18 -44.12
C ALA A 202 -8.59 -31.28 -42.61
N GLN A 203 -8.17 -32.45 -42.11
CA GLN A 203 -7.73 -32.63 -40.73
C GLN A 203 -6.35 -32.01 -40.46
N LYS A 204 -5.53 -31.77 -41.49
CA LYS A 204 -4.23 -31.12 -41.36
C LYS A 204 -4.38 -29.73 -40.74
N LEU A 205 -5.31 -28.92 -41.26
CA LEU A 205 -5.56 -27.57 -40.77
C LEU A 205 -6.06 -27.55 -39.31
N VAL A 206 -6.86 -28.55 -38.91
CA VAL A 206 -7.36 -28.67 -37.53
C VAL A 206 -6.23 -29.03 -36.57
N VAL A 207 -5.36 -29.98 -36.97
CA VAL A 207 -4.20 -30.38 -36.17
C VAL A 207 -3.18 -29.24 -36.04
N GLU A 208 -2.92 -28.49 -37.12
CA GLU A 208 -2.03 -27.31 -37.09
C GLU A 208 -2.55 -26.24 -36.13
N LYS A 209 -3.87 -25.97 -36.14
CA LYS A 209 -4.50 -25.06 -35.17
C LYS A 209 -4.35 -25.55 -33.73
N GLN A 210 -4.56 -26.85 -33.49
CA GLN A 210 -4.37 -27.44 -32.16
C GLN A 210 -2.91 -27.31 -31.69
N GLN A 211 -1.95 -27.56 -32.57
CA GLN A 211 -0.52 -27.39 -32.26
C GLN A 211 -0.17 -25.93 -31.95
N ALA A 212 -0.68 -24.96 -32.71
CA ALA A 212 -0.46 -23.54 -32.44
C ALA A 212 -1.01 -23.13 -31.06
N VAL A 213 -2.20 -23.61 -30.69
CA VAL A 213 -2.77 -23.38 -29.36
C VAL A 213 -1.89 -23.99 -28.26
N MET A 214 -1.37 -25.21 -28.45
CA MET A 214 -0.47 -25.84 -27.47
C MET A 214 0.87 -25.10 -27.34
N ARG A 215 1.42 -24.55 -28.43
CA ARG A 215 2.63 -23.70 -28.38
C ARG A 215 2.37 -22.43 -27.57
N TYR A 216 1.23 -21.76 -27.80
CA TYR A 216 0.82 -20.60 -27.02
C TYR A 216 0.67 -20.94 -25.53
N LEU A 217 0.01 -22.06 -25.21
CA LEU A 217 -0.18 -22.49 -23.83
C LEU A 217 1.15 -22.79 -23.13
N LEU A 218 2.08 -23.50 -23.79
CA LEU A 218 3.40 -23.77 -23.26
C LEU A 218 4.20 -22.49 -23.03
N ALA A 219 4.12 -21.53 -23.96
CA ALA A 219 4.73 -20.21 -23.79
C ALA A 219 4.16 -19.44 -22.59
N GLU A 220 2.84 -19.51 -22.37
CA GLU A 220 2.19 -18.94 -21.18
C GLU A 220 2.60 -19.65 -19.87
N VAL A 221 2.82 -20.98 -19.90
CA VAL A 221 3.34 -21.73 -18.74
C VAL A 221 4.75 -21.24 -18.39
N PHE A 222 5.66 -21.12 -19.37
CA PHE A 222 7.01 -20.57 -19.12
C PHE A 222 6.96 -19.15 -18.56
N ARG A 223 6.16 -18.27 -19.16
CA ARG A 223 6.00 -16.87 -18.71
C ARG A 223 5.46 -16.79 -17.29
N HIS A 224 4.41 -17.56 -16.98
CA HIS A 224 3.75 -17.55 -15.68
C HIS A 224 4.65 -18.14 -14.59
N SER A 225 5.37 -19.22 -14.89
CA SER A 225 6.34 -19.82 -13.98
C SER A 225 7.49 -18.84 -13.63
N ALA A 226 8.01 -18.13 -14.63
CA ALA A 226 9.10 -17.18 -14.45
C ALA A 226 8.67 -15.89 -13.72
N THR A 227 7.48 -15.35 -14.01
CA THR A 227 7.04 -14.06 -13.44
C THR A 227 6.29 -14.20 -12.12
N VAL A 228 5.44 -15.21 -11.97
CA VAL A 228 4.55 -15.34 -10.80
C VAL A 228 5.06 -16.40 -9.84
N ILE A 229 5.24 -17.65 -10.32
CA ILE A 229 5.57 -18.78 -9.43
C ILE A 229 6.94 -18.61 -8.78
N HIS A 230 7.96 -18.20 -9.54
CA HIS A 230 9.32 -18.01 -9.00
C HIS A 230 9.41 -16.87 -7.98
N SER A 231 8.64 -15.79 -8.16
CA SER A 231 8.64 -14.65 -7.25
C SER A 231 7.72 -14.83 -6.02
N LYS A 232 6.97 -15.92 -5.99
CA LYS A 232 5.97 -16.21 -4.95
C LYS A 232 6.67 -16.52 -3.63
N ASP A 233 6.10 -16.07 -2.52
CA ASP A 233 6.61 -16.40 -1.20
C ASP A 233 6.57 -17.92 -0.99
N PRO A 234 7.71 -18.58 -0.68
CA PRO A 234 7.77 -20.02 -0.40
C PRO A 234 6.78 -20.47 0.68
N GLN A 235 6.43 -19.59 1.62
CA GLN A 235 5.43 -19.90 2.63
C GLN A 235 4.04 -20.14 2.03
N THR A 236 3.70 -19.57 0.86
CA THR A 236 2.38 -19.75 0.23
C THR A 236 2.26 -21.01 -0.62
N ILE A 237 3.38 -21.68 -0.90
CA ILE A 237 3.44 -22.88 -1.73
C ILE A 237 3.30 -24.10 -0.81
N PRO A 238 2.43 -25.09 -1.11
CA PRO A 238 2.19 -26.25 -0.24
C PRO A 238 3.47 -26.99 0.15
N ALA A 239 3.57 -27.44 1.40
CA ALA A 239 4.82 -28.02 1.93
C ALA A 239 5.28 -29.28 1.17
N GLN A 240 4.35 -30.07 0.65
CA GLN A 240 4.61 -31.27 -0.16
C GLN A 240 4.83 -31.00 -1.65
N ALA A 241 4.78 -29.73 -2.09
CA ALA A 241 5.03 -29.37 -3.48
C ALA A 241 6.54 -29.38 -3.78
N ASP A 242 6.96 -30.20 -4.73
CA ASP A 242 8.32 -30.22 -5.24
C ASP A 242 8.54 -29.10 -6.27
N VAL A 243 8.82 -27.89 -5.78
CA VAL A 243 9.04 -26.69 -6.59
C VAL A 243 10.28 -26.82 -7.46
N GLU A 244 11.36 -27.35 -6.90
CA GLU A 244 12.63 -27.51 -7.62
C GLU A 244 12.51 -28.55 -8.74
N GLY A 245 11.86 -29.69 -8.48
CA GLY A 245 11.54 -30.66 -9.54
C GLY A 245 10.61 -30.09 -10.61
N PHE A 246 9.62 -29.27 -10.23
CA PHE A 246 8.75 -28.56 -11.17
C PHE A 246 9.55 -27.67 -12.12
N PHE A 247 10.46 -26.85 -11.58
CA PHE A 247 11.32 -26.01 -12.41
C PHE A 247 12.31 -26.84 -13.23
N ALA A 248 12.92 -27.88 -12.68
CA ALA A 248 13.87 -28.74 -13.39
C ALA A 248 13.26 -29.36 -14.66
N ILE A 249 12.00 -29.82 -14.60
CA ILE A 249 11.28 -30.35 -15.77
C ILE A 249 11.03 -29.26 -16.81
N LEU A 250 10.58 -28.07 -16.40
CA LEU A 250 10.37 -26.94 -17.32
C LEU A 250 11.67 -26.47 -17.96
N GLN A 251 12.75 -26.41 -17.18
CA GLN A 251 14.09 -26.03 -17.62
C GLN A 251 14.63 -27.02 -18.65
N LYS A 252 14.52 -28.33 -18.38
CA LYS A 252 14.84 -29.38 -19.36
C LYS A 252 14.04 -29.22 -20.64
N LYS A 253 12.71 -29.01 -20.54
CA LYS A 253 11.85 -28.81 -21.70
C LYS A 253 12.22 -27.55 -22.50
N ALA A 254 12.56 -26.47 -21.80
CA ALA A 254 13.03 -25.23 -22.42
C ALA A 254 14.37 -25.42 -23.13
N ALA A 255 15.30 -26.17 -22.54
CA ALA A 255 16.58 -26.54 -23.15
C ALA A 255 16.40 -27.37 -24.42
N ASP A 256 15.55 -28.40 -24.37
CA ASP A 256 15.23 -29.26 -25.51
C ASP A 256 14.63 -28.45 -26.68
N LEU A 257 13.75 -27.49 -26.38
CA LEU A 257 13.15 -26.60 -27.39
C LEU A 257 14.16 -25.63 -28.01
N LEU A 258 15.19 -25.23 -27.28
CA LEU A 258 16.25 -24.36 -27.79
C LEU A 258 17.24 -25.08 -28.71
N ALA A 259 17.34 -26.41 -28.59
CA ALA A 259 18.13 -27.23 -29.48
C ALA A 259 17.48 -27.42 -30.87
N ASP A 260 16.15 -27.28 -30.98
CA ASP A 260 15.41 -27.43 -32.24
C ASP A 260 15.33 -26.10 -33.02
N GLU A 261 15.92 -26.07 -34.21
CA GLU A 261 15.98 -24.87 -35.07
C GLU A 261 14.64 -24.50 -35.72
N ASN A 262 13.66 -25.41 -35.75
CA ASN A 262 12.37 -25.20 -36.42
C ASN A 262 11.26 -24.67 -35.49
N THR A 263 11.62 -24.23 -34.29
CA THR A 263 10.65 -23.80 -33.27
C THR A 263 10.21 -22.35 -33.49
N GLU A 264 8.91 -22.07 -33.27
CA GLU A 264 8.34 -20.71 -33.36
C GLU A 264 9.04 -19.72 -32.41
N GLU A 265 9.32 -18.52 -32.91
CA GLU A 265 10.11 -17.49 -32.21
C GLU A 265 9.52 -17.09 -30.85
N MET A 266 8.19 -17.02 -30.74
CA MET A 266 7.51 -16.60 -29.52
C MET A 266 7.71 -17.62 -28.37
N LEU A 267 7.60 -18.92 -28.67
CA LEU A 267 7.81 -19.99 -27.71
C LEU A 267 9.28 -20.03 -27.25
N VAL A 268 10.21 -19.88 -28.21
CA VAL A 268 11.65 -19.80 -27.94
C VAL A 268 11.97 -18.63 -27.01
N ARG A 269 11.40 -17.44 -27.24
CA ARG A 269 11.62 -16.27 -26.37
C ARG A 269 11.14 -16.51 -24.93
N GLN A 270 9.99 -17.17 -24.73
CA GLN A 270 9.50 -17.49 -23.38
C GLN A 270 10.34 -18.58 -22.69
N ALA A 271 10.80 -19.59 -23.43
CA ALA A 271 11.71 -20.61 -22.92
C ALA A 271 13.04 -19.98 -22.45
N ARG A 272 13.63 -19.09 -23.24
CA ARG A 272 14.83 -18.31 -22.85
C ARG A 272 14.60 -17.48 -21.61
N PHE A 273 13.45 -16.80 -21.54
CA PHE A 273 13.10 -15.97 -20.40
C PHE A 273 13.03 -16.78 -19.09
N LEU A 274 12.46 -18.00 -19.12
CA LEU A 274 12.46 -18.89 -17.95
C LEU A 274 13.87 -19.25 -17.50
N LEU A 275 14.72 -19.69 -18.43
CA LEU A 275 16.12 -20.06 -18.14
C LEU A 275 16.91 -18.88 -17.56
N LEU A 276 16.68 -17.69 -18.11
CA LEU A 276 17.30 -16.45 -17.62
C LEU A 276 16.87 -16.12 -16.19
N VAL A 277 15.58 -16.23 -15.86
CA VAL A 277 15.09 -15.97 -14.50
C VAL A 277 15.64 -16.99 -13.49
N ARG A 278 15.79 -18.25 -13.90
CA ARG A 278 16.36 -19.32 -13.06
C ARG A 278 17.89 -19.38 -13.07
N LEU A 279 18.55 -18.49 -13.81
CA LEU A 279 20.00 -18.47 -14.00
C LEU A 279 20.57 -19.82 -14.49
N ASP A 280 19.79 -20.54 -15.28
CA ASP A 280 20.14 -21.88 -15.78
C ASP A 280 20.72 -21.79 -17.19
N THR A 281 22.02 -22.07 -17.28
CA THR A 281 22.82 -21.81 -18.47
C THR A 281 23.11 -23.08 -19.25
N LEU A 282 22.93 -23.03 -20.56
CA LEU A 282 23.38 -24.08 -21.50
C LEU A 282 24.85 -23.90 -21.94
N LEU A 283 25.64 -23.11 -21.20
CA LEU A 283 26.90 -22.54 -21.68
C LEU A 283 28.06 -23.55 -21.75
N GLU A 284 28.14 -24.27 -22.88
CA GLU A 284 29.39 -24.63 -23.59
C GLU A 284 29.49 -23.94 -24.97
N LYS A 285 28.36 -23.45 -25.53
CA LYS A 285 28.29 -22.65 -26.77
C LYS A 285 27.40 -21.42 -26.56
N SER A 286 27.69 -20.34 -27.29
CA SER A 286 26.90 -19.10 -27.26
C SER A 286 25.44 -19.41 -27.58
N THR A 287 24.52 -18.92 -26.74
CA THR A 287 23.11 -18.91 -27.12
C THR A 287 22.99 -17.94 -28.29
N LYS A 288 22.16 -18.21 -29.30
CA LYS A 288 22.00 -17.36 -30.51
C LYS A 288 21.59 -15.90 -30.20
N ASP A 289 21.50 -15.50 -28.92
CA ASP A 289 21.12 -14.20 -28.39
C ASP A 289 22.24 -13.63 -27.48
N SER A 290 22.89 -12.59 -27.97
CA SER A 290 24.00 -11.92 -27.28
C SER A 290 23.59 -11.26 -25.96
N GLN A 291 22.32 -10.83 -25.81
CA GLN A 291 21.85 -10.17 -24.58
C GLN A 291 21.73 -11.16 -23.42
N GLN A 292 21.22 -12.36 -23.71
CA GLN A 292 21.10 -13.44 -22.73
C GLN A 292 22.48 -13.93 -22.25
N ASP A 293 23.40 -14.15 -23.19
CA ASP A 293 24.78 -14.56 -22.87
C ASP A 293 25.47 -13.53 -21.97
N LEU A 294 25.25 -12.23 -22.21
CA LEU A 294 25.81 -11.18 -21.37
C LEU A 294 25.27 -11.25 -19.95
N ILE A 295 23.95 -11.40 -19.78
CA ILE A 295 23.31 -11.47 -18.45
C ILE A 295 23.86 -12.66 -17.65
N PHE A 296 24.02 -13.83 -18.27
CA PHE A 296 24.61 -15.00 -17.60
C PHE A 296 26.07 -14.79 -17.22
N LYS A 297 26.89 -14.22 -18.12
CA LYS A 297 28.29 -13.90 -17.83
C LYS A 297 28.42 -12.91 -16.65
N LEU A 298 27.53 -11.92 -16.59
CA LEU A 298 27.44 -10.98 -15.47
C LEU A 298 27.01 -11.67 -14.17
N ALA A 299 26.01 -12.56 -14.24
CA ALA A 299 25.48 -13.24 -13.07
C ALA A 299 26.48 -14.21 -12.42
N ILE A 300 27.20 -14.97 -13.24
CA ILE A 300 28.24 -15.91 -12.75
C ILE A 300 29.50 -15.16 -12.30
N GLY A 301 29.75 -13.96 -12.84
CA GLY A 301 30.86 -13.11 -12.42
C GLY A 301 32.14 -13.29 -13.26
N PHE A 302 32.01 -13.47 -14.58
CA PHE A 302 33.13 -13.60 -15.53
C PHE A 302 34.00 -12.33 -15.56
N ARG A 303 35.33 -12.48 -15.68
CA ARG A 303 36.28 -11.36 -15.77
C ARG A 303 36.55 -10.90 -17.20
N ASN A 304 36.46 -11.82 -18.18
CA ASN A 304 36.67 -11.52 -19.58
C ASN A 304 35.36 -11.65 -20.34
N ILE A 305 34.72 -10.52 -20.62
CA ILE A 305 33.47 -10.46 -21.36
C ILE A 305 33.73 -9.62 -22.62
N SER A 306 33.55 -10.21 -23.79
CA SER A 306 33.48 -9.49 -25.08
C SER A 306 32.02 -9.41 -25.52
N THR A 307 31.60 -8.24 -25.99
CA THR A 307 30.22 -7.99 -26.47
C THR A 307 30.23 -7.19 -27.76
N GLN A 308 29.27 -7.50 -28.65
CA GLN A 308 28.97 -6.73 -29.87
C GLN A 308 27.68 -5.90 -29.73
N LEU A 309 27.14 -5.79 -28.52
CA LEU A 309 25.87 -5.12 -28.21
C LEU A 309 26.04 -3.59 -28.15
N ASP A 310 24.94 -2.87 -28.42
CA ASP A 310 24.90 -1.42 -28.25
C ASP A 310 24.94 -1.01 -26.77
N GLU A 311 25.36 0.23 -26.50
CA GLU A 311 25.51 0.79 -25.15
C GLU A 311 24.20 0.72 -24.34
N LYS A 312 23.07 1.00 -25.01
CA LYS A 312 21.75 0.91 -24.39
C LYS A 312 21.41 -0.52 -24.01
N GLU A 313 21.71 -1.49 -24.86
CA GLU A 313 21.45 -2.91 -24.59
C GLU A 313 22.31 -3.40 -23.42
N VAL A 314 23.59 -3.02 -23.38
CA VAL A 314 24.49 -3.33 -22.26
C VAL A 314 23.95 -2.75 -20.95
N SER A 315 23.44 -1.51 -20.95
CA SER A 315 22.84 -0.91 -19.76
C SER A 315 21.60 -1.69 -19.26
N VAL A 316 20.76 -2.17 -20.17
CA VAL A 316 19.59 -3.00 -19.82
C VAL A 316 20.02 -4.35 -19.26
N CYS A 317 21.01 -5.01 -19.89
CA CYS A 317 21.56 -6.27 -19.39
C CYS A 317 22.17 -6.12 -17.98
N LEU A 318 22.90 -5.03 -17.71
CA LEU A 318 23.45 -4.74 -16.38
C LEU A 318 22.33 -4.58 -15.34
N LEU A 319 21.24 -3.86 -15.66
CA LEU A 319 20.10 -3.68 -14.76
C LEU A 319 19.36 -5.00 -14.48
N LEU A 320 19.07 -5.77 -15.53
CA LEU A 320 18.36 -7.04 -15.41
C LEU A 320 19.18 -8.07 -14.65
N ALA A 321 20.49 -8.19 -14.93
CA ALA A 321 21.37 -9.09 -14.19
C ALA A 321 21.38 -8.74 -12.69
N HIS A 322 21.50 -7.46 -12.33
CA HIS A 322 21.45 -7.03 -10.93
C HIS A 322 20.15 -7.43 -10.22
N GLN A 323 19.02 -7.42 -10.93
CA GLN A 323 17.70 -7.77 -10.39
C GLN A 323 17.52 -9.26 -10.13
N LEU A 324 18.19 -10.12 -10.91
CA LEU A 324 18.02 -11.57 -10.85
C LEU A 324 18.86 -12.24 -9.75
N ILE A 325 19.87 -11.54 -9.22
CA ILE A 325 20.90 -12.14 -8.37
C ILE A 325 20.69 -11.72 -6.91
N GLU A 326 20.82 -12.68 -6.00
CA GLU A 326 20.84 -12.41 -4.55
C GLU A 326 22.22 -11.91 -4.08
N TYR A 327 23.29 -12.53 -4.56
CA TYR A 327 24.66 -12.21 -4.18
C TYR A 327 25.34 -11.25 -5.18
N THR A 328 25.46 -9.97 -4.81
CA THR A 328 25.87 -8.90 -5.73
C THR A 328 27.39 -8.83 -6.01
N ALA A 329 28.25 -9.44 -5.19
CA ALA A 329 29.69 -9.28 -5.33
C ALA A 329 30.29 -9.81 -6.66
N PRO A 330 29.93 -11.01 -7.16
CA PRO A 330 30.43 -11.52 -8.45
C PRO A 330 29.93 -10.66 -9.61
N TYR A 331 28.69 -10.19 -9.51
CA TYR A 331 28.10 -9.27 -10.48
C TYR A 331 28.85 -7.94 -10.54
N LEU A 332 29.11 -7.29 -9.40
CA LEU A 332 29.83 -6.01 -9.34
C LEU A 332 31.23 -6.13 -9.98
N ARG A 333 31.92 -7.25 -9.71
CA ARG A 333 33.21 -7.55 -10.34
C ARG A 333 33.09 -7.66 -11.86
N ALA A 334 32.17 -8.49 -12.36
CA ALA A 334 32.01 -8.67 -13.81
C ALA A 334 31.57 -7.40 -14.52
N ALA A 335 30.67 -6.62 -13.92
CA ALA A 335 30.23 -5.34 -14.43
C ALA A 335 31.41 -4.34 -14.52
N ASN A 336 32.23 -4.24 -13.48
CA ASN A 336 33.39 -3.35 -13.48
C ASN A 336 34.46 -3.76 -14.52
N GLU A 337 34.71 -5.06 -14.69
CA GLU A 337 35.62 -5.57 -15.74
C GLU A 337 35.10 -5.30 -17.16
N LEU A 338 33.78 -5.41 -17.37
CA LEU A 338 33.14 -5.07 -18.64
C LEU A 338 33.27 -3.57 -18.95
N LEU A 339 33.04 -2.72 -17.96
CA LEU A 339 33.15 -1.26 -18.10
C LEU A 339 34.59 -0.80 -18.34
N GLU A 340 35.59 -1.45 -17.74
CA GLU A 340 37.01 -1.12 -17.95
C GLU A 340 37.47 -1.39 -19.39
N LYS A 341 36.92 -2.42 -20.04
CA LYS A 341 37.28 -2.81 -21.40
C LYS A 341 36.50 -2.06 -22.48
N ASN A 342 35.35 -1.48 -22.12
CA ASN A 342 34.51 -0.74 -23.04
C ASN A 342 34.96 0.72 -23.13
N SER A 343 35.17 1.21 -24.35
CA SER A 343 35.55 2.62 -24.60
C SER A 343 34.47 3.61 -24.20
N ASN A 344 33.20 3.20 -24.22
CA ASN A 344 32.03 4.07 -23.99
C ASN A 344 31.37 3.80 -22.63
N SER A 345 32.18 3.60 -21.59
CA SER A 345 31.69 3.35 -20.23
C SER A 345 30.87 4.54 -19.66
N ASP A 346 31.19 5.77 -20.07
CA ASP A 346 30.52 6.98 -19.63
C ASP A 346 29.01 6.99 -19.95
N SER A 347 28.62 6.66 -21.19
CA SER A 347 27.22 6.68 -21.64
C SER A 347 26.40 5.57 -20.98
N ILE A 348 27.00 4.40 -20.78
CA ILE A 348 26.38 3.26 -20.08
C ILE A 348 26.07 3.66 -18.63
N ILE A 349 27.03 4.23 -17.91
CA ILE A 349 26.84 4.67 -16.52
C ILE A 349 25.81 5.81 -16.42
N GLN A 350 25.80 6.76 -17.36
CA GLN A 350 24.78 7.80 -17.43
C GLN A 350 23.38 7.20 -17.62
N ALA A 351 23.21 6.23 -18.52
CA ALA A 351 21.93 5.54 -18.71
C ALA A 351 21.49 4.76 -17.47
N LEU A 352 22.43 4.11 -16.77
CA LEU A 352 22.16 3.41 -15.51
C LEU A 352 21.76 4.37 -14.39
N ALA A 353 22.42 5.52 -14.28
CA ALA A 353 22.17 6.52 -13.24
C ALA A 353 20.73 7.06 -13.27
N ILE A 354 20.13 7.18 -14.46
CA ILE A 354 18.74 7.62 -14.65
C ILE A 354 17.73 6.62 -14.07
N GLN A 355 18.09 5.34 -14.03
CA GLN A 355 17.24 4.24 -13.58
C GLN A 355 17.47 3.88 -12.12
N ASN A 356 18.73 3.68 -11.73
CA ASN A 356 19.12 3.20 -10.41
C ASN A 356 20.46 3.82 -9.96
N ALA A 357 20.37 4.94 -9.23
CA ALA A 357 21.53 5.64 -8.68
C ALA A 357 22.28 4.83 -7.60
N GLU A 358 21.58 3.99 -6.83
CA GLU A 358 22.19 3.14 -5.79
C GLU A 358 23.09 2.06 -6.39
N LEU A 359 22.68 1.48 -7.51
CA LEU A 359 23.51 0.54 -8.28
C LEU A 359 24.78 1.23 -8.78
N VAL A 360 24.65 2.43 -9.32
CA VAL A 360 25.81 3.23 -9.78
C VAL A 360 26.73 3.56 -8.61
N GLN A 361 26.19 3.94 -7.45
CA GLN A 361 26.97 4.17 -6.24
C GLN A 361 27.78 2.92 -5.84
N SER A 362 27.17 1.74 -5.91
CA SER A 362 27.82 0.46 -5.60
C SER A 362 28.93 0.12 -6.58
N LEU A 363 28.68 0.28 -7.89
CA LEU A 363 29.68 0.07 -8.95
C LEU A 363 30.87 1.02 -8.79
N VAL A 364 30.60 2.32 -8.64
CA VAL A 364 31.62 3.37 -8.50
C VAL A 364 32.44 3.18 -7.23
N SER A 365 31.81 2.85 -6.10
CA SER A 365 32.52 2.66 -4.83
C SER A 365 33.46 1.44 -4.89
N ASN A 366 32.99 0.33 -5.44
CA ASN A 366 33.80 -0.87 -5.65
C ASN A 366 34.93 -0.62 -6.66
N ALA A 367 34.63 0.09 -7.75
CA ALA A 367 35.61 0.37 -8.78
C ALA A 367 36.71 1.34 -8.30
N ALA A 368 36.35 2.32 -7.47
CA ALA A 368 37.31 3.23 -6.84
C ALA A 368 38.25 2.51 -5.85
N GLN A 369 37.73 1.54 -5.08
CA GLN A 369 38.56 0.72 -4.18
C GLN A 369 39.58 -0.13 -4.95
N LEU A 370 39.19 -0.63 -6.11
CA LEU A 370 40.03 -1.50 -6.96
C LEU A 370 40.84 -0.73 -8.03
N LYS A 371 40.75 0.60 -8.07
CA LYS A 371 41.51 1.51 -8.96
C LYS A 371 41.30 1.24 -10.46
N TYR A 372 40.05 1.01 -10.88
CA TYR A 372 39.70 0.94 -12.30
C TYR A 372 39.81 2.32 -12.98
N LYS A 373 40.27 2.37 -14.23
CA LYS A 373 40.56 3.62 -14.97
C LYS A 373 39.29 4.34 -15.40
N TRP A 374 38.22 3.62 -15.72
CA TRP A 374 36.98 4.23 -16.20
C TRP A 374 36.40 5.24 -15.18
N VAL A 375 36.62 5.03 -13.88
CA VAL A 375 36.15 5.92 -12.79
C VAL A 375 36.83 7.30 -12.82
N GLU A 376 37.99 7.42 -13.45
CA GLU A 376 38.77 8.66 -13.53
C GLU A 376 38.33 9.59 -14.66
N SER A 377 37.37 9.19 -15.51
CA SER A 377 36.85 10.03 -16.57
C SER A 377 36.21 11.31 -16.03
N ASP A 378 36.34 12.42 -16.78
CA ASP A 378 35.75 13.70 -16.36
C ASP A 378 34.22 13.67 -16.36
N ALA A 379 33.61 12.89 -17.25
CA ALA A 379 32.16 12.68 -17.28
C ALA A 379 31.67 11.97 -16.01
N ILE A 380 32.40 10.96 -15.52
CA ILE A 380 32.04 10.25 -14.29
C ILE A 380 32.33 11.09 -13.05
N ARG A 381 33.42 11.87 -13.04
CA ARG A 381 33.65 12.87 -11.96
C ARG A 381 32.53 13.91 -11.90
N ALA A 382 32.01 14.35 -13.05
CA ALA A 382 30.84 15.22 -13.10
C ALA A 382 29.60 14.50 -12.55
N LEU A 383 29.36 13.25 -12.97
CA LEU A 383 28.23 12.44 -12.51
C LEU A 383 28.26 12.16 -10.99
N LYS A 384 29.44 11.89 -10.41
CA LYS A 384 29.64 11.75 -8.96
C LYS A 384 29.18 12.99 -8.19
N LYS A 385 29.49 14.18 -8.73
CA LYS A 385 29.06 15.46 -8.15
C LYS A 385 27.55 15.62 -8.23
N VAL A 386 26.95 15.36 -9.39
CA VAL A 386 25.50 15.53 -9.61
C VAL A 386 24.66 14.56 -8.77
N LEU A 387 25.13 13.32 -8.58
CA LEU A 387 24.48 12.30 -7.74
C LEU A 387 24.86 12.37 -6.25
N TYR A 388 25.73 13.31 -5.86
CA TYR A 388 26.19 13.47 -4.49
C TYR A 388 26.82 12.20 -3.88
N LEU A 389 27.53 11.41 -4.68
CA LEU A 389 28.05 10.11 -4.24
C LEU A 389 29.12 10.23 -3.16
N ASP A 390 29.99 11.24 -3.26
CA ASP A 390 31.13 11.44 -2.37
C ASP A 390 30.77 12.20 -1.07
N ILE A 391 29.53 12.66 -0.95
CA ILE A 391 29.08 13.47 0.20
C ILE A 391 28.65 12.55 1.33
N LYS A 392 29.37 12.64 2.45
CA LYS A 392 29.03 11.99 3.71
C LYS A 392 28.15 12.90 4.57
N PRO A 393 27.25 12.32 5.40
CA PRO A 393 26.49 13.10 6.37
C PRO A 393 27.45 13.81 7.35
N SER A 394 27.00 14.94 7.90
CA SER A 394 27.76 15.63 8.95
C SER A 394 27.90 14.70 10.16
N ASN A 395 29.07 14.66 10.82
CA ASN A 395 29.30 13.83 12.02
C ASN A 395 29.05 14.59 13.33
N LYS A 396 28.93 15.93 13.29
CA LYS A 396 28.71 16.74 14.49
C LYS A 396 27.30 16.44 15.05
N PRO A 397 27.10 16.42 16.39
CA PRO A 397 25.77 16.28 16.96
C PRO A 397 24.93 17.52 16.61
N LEU A 398 23.63 17.30 16.36
CA LEU A 398 22.73 18.28 15.75
C LEU A 398 22.77 19.67 16.44
N ASN A 399 22.67 19.68 17.77
CA ASN A 399 22.65 20.91 18.57
C ASN A 399 23.97 21.72 18.53
N LYS A 400 25.08 21.11 18.11
CA LYS A 400 26.40 21.78 18.02
C LYS A 400 26.73 22.27 16.61
N ILE A 401 25.82 22.11 15.66
CA ILE A 401 25.99 22.60 14.29
C ILE A 401 25.56 24.07 14.28
N THR A 402 26.54 24.98 14.26
CA THR A 402 26.36 26.44 14.12
C THR A 402 27.02 26.99 12.86
N GLU A 403 27.90 26.20 12.24
CA GLU A 403 28.58 26.51 11.00
C GLU A 403 27.66 26.25 9.79
N LYS A 404 27.99 26.87 8.65
CA LYS A 404 27.32 26.59 7.37
C LYS A 404 27.50 25.11 7.00
N GLN A 405 26.42 24.46 6.62
CA GLN A 405 26.43 23.05 6.17
C GLN A 405 25.64 22.93 4.86
N SER A 406 26.00 21.97 4.01
CA SER A 406 25.23 21.71 2.80
C SER A 406 23.91 21.02 3.11
N ILE A 407 22.89 21.23 2.26
CA ILE A 407 21.58 20.59 2.44
C ILE A 407 21.72 19.06 2.39
N VAL A 408 22.50 18.49 1.46
CA VAL A 408 22.71 17.02 1.37
C VAL A 408 23.29 16.45 2.67
N GLN A 409 24.25 17.15 3.28
CA GLN A 409 24.90 16.70 4.52
C GLN A 409 23.94 16.61 5.71
N LEU A 410 22.86 17.40 5.70
CA LEU A 410 21.85 17.42 6.75
C LEU A 410 20.72 16.42 6.48
N ILE A 411 20.23 16.32 5.24
CA ILE A 411 19.09 15.44 4.89
C ILE A 411 19.46 13.95 4.88
N THR A 412 20.73 13.61 4.66
CA THR A 412 21.21 12.22 4.63
C THR A 412 21.53 11.65 6.02
N ARG A 413 21.35 12.44 7.08
CA ARG A 413 21.54 12.00 8.46
C ARG A 413 20.33 11.20 8.94
N ALA A 414 20.57 10.31 9.91
CA ALA A 414 19.48 9.58 10.57
C ALA A 414 18.55 10.53 11.36
N ASP A 415 19.10 11.58 11.99
CA ASP A 415 18.38 12.61 12.75
C ASP A 415 18.06 13.85 11.90
N ASN A 416 17.70 13.67 10.63
CA ASN A 416 17.44 14.75 9.66
C ASN A 416 16.55 15.87 10.25
N PRO A 417 17.08 17.10 10.43
CA PRO A 417 16.32 18.20 11.03
C PRO A 417 15.17 18.70 10.13
N PHE A 418 15.31 18.54 8.81
CA PHE A 418 14.33 19.01 7.83
C PHE A 418 13.20 18.01 7.59
N ALA A 419 13.19 16.86 8.27
CA ALA A 419 12.08 15.92 8.24
C ALA A 419 10.82 16.47 8.95
N SER A 420 10.99 17.44 9.85
CA SER A 420 9.88 18.13 10.54
C SER A 420 9.27 19.23 9.67
N GLU A 421 7.94 19.36 9.68
CA GLU A 421 7.20 20.39 8.94
C GLU A 421 7.70 21.82 9.23
N ILE A 422 7.97 22.14 10.50
CA ILE A 422 8.44 23.47 10.92
C ILE A 422 9.77 23.81 10.21
N MET A 423 10.73 22.87 10.24
CA MET A 423 12.04 23.08 9.64
C MET A 423 11.99 23.03 8.11
N ALA A 424 11.11 22.21 7.53
CA ALA A 424 10.88 22.18 6.09
C ALA A 424 10.28 23.51 5.58
N ILE A 425 9.31 24.09 6.30
CA ILE A 425 8.75 25.41 5.98
C ILE A 425 9.82 26.50 6.07
N LYS A 426 10.67 26.46 7.11
CA LYS A 426 11.79 27.40 7.25
C LYS A 426 12.81 27.29 6.12
N LEU A 427 13.16 26.06 5.73
CA LEU A 427 14.02 25.82 4.57
C LEU A 427 13.39 26.39 3.30
N MET A 428 12.08 26.17 3.11
CA MET A 428 11.34 26.68 1.96
C MET A 428 11.31 28.21 1.91
N LEU A 429 11.04 28.87 3.04
CA LEU A 429 11.09 30.33 3.17
C LEU A 429 12.48 30.90 2.89
N ALA A 430 13.54 30.25 3.38
CA ALA A 430 14.91 30.68 3.12
C ALA A 430 15.30 30.50 1.64
N LEU A 431 14.87 29.42 0.99
CA LEU A 431 15.08 29.20 -0.44
C LEU A 431 14.33 30.24 -1.29
N ILE A 432 13.10 30.59 -0.89
CA ILE A 432 12.31 31.66 -1.53
C ILE A 432 13.03 33.02 -1.39
N GLY A 433 13.51 33.34 -0.19
CA GLY A 433 14.21 34.60 0.07
C GLY A 433 15.57 34.74 -0.61
N ALA A 434 16.24 33.62 -0.91
CA ALA A 434 17.53 33.60 -1.59
C ALA A 434 17.44 33.60 -3.13
N TRP A 435 16.25 33.43 -3.70
CA TRP A 435 16.04 33.39 -5.14
C TRP A 435 16.05 34.78 -5.77
N SER A 436 16.70 34.92 -6.93
CA SER A 436 16.72 36.15 -7.71
C SER A 436 16.06 35.97 -9.09
N PRO A 437 15.28 36.95 -9.58
CA PRO A 437 14.77 36.93 -10.96
C PRO A 437 15.84 36.87 -12.05
N LYS A 438 17.11 37.18 -11.72
CA LYS A 438 18.23 37.11 -12.66
C LYS A 438 18.76 35.68 -12.86
N ASP A 439 18.29 34.73 -12.07
CA ASP A 439 18.75 33.34 -12.12
C ASP A 439 18.17 32.63 -13.36
N GLU A 440 19.05 32.19 -14.26
CA GLU A 440 18.64 31.42 -15.44
C GLU A 440 18.33 29.97 -15.03
N LEU A 441 17.03 29.62 -14.96
CA LEU A 441 16.54 28.33 -14.43
C LEU A 441 16.35 27.22 -15.49
N LYS A 442 16.63 27.49 -16.77
CA LYS A 442 16.40 26.51 -17.85
C LYS A 442 17.33 25.30 -17.69
N ASP A 443 16.74 24.10 -17.63
CA ASP A 443 17.44 22.80 -17.49
C ASP A 443 18.39 22.67 -16.27
N LYS A 444 18.18 23.52 -15.25
CA LYS A 444 18.95 23.52 -14.00
C LYS A 444 18.13 23.01 -12.82
N LEU A 445 18.81 22.32 -11.90
CA LEU A 445 18.32 21.95 -10.57
C LEU A 445 19.11 22.72 -9.51
N ILE A 446 18.51 22.92 -8.34
CA ILE A 446 19.23 23.46 -7.18
C ILE A 446 20.26 22.42 -6.73
N ASP A 447 21.53 22.84 -6.66
CA ASP A 447 22.64 22.01 -6.19
C ASP A 447 22.59 21.95 -4.66
N LEU A 448 22.15 20.79 -4.14
CA LEU A 448 22.01 20.55 -2.71
C LEU A 448 23.36 20.49 -1.98
N SER A 449 24.47 20.27 -2.69
CA SER A 449 25.82 20.18 -2.13
C SER A 449 26.47 21.54 -1.94
N ARG A 450 26.26 22.46 -2.89
CA ARG A 450 26.83 23.81 -2.85
C ARG A 450 25.91 24.81 -2.15
N THR A 451 24.61 24.57 -2.17
CA THR A 451 23.65 25.40 -1.43
C THR A 451 23.79 25.07 0.06
N CYS A 452 24.33 26.02 0.82
CA CYS A 452 24.60 25.86 2.25
C CYS A 452 23.58 26.63 3.09
N VAL A 453 23.21 26.03 4.22
CA VAL A 453 22.27 26.58 5.19
C VAL A 453 23.02 26.90 6.47
N LYS A 454 22.64 28.01 7.12
CA LYS A 454 23.02 28.33 8.49
C LYS A 454 21.76 28.47 9.36
N PHE A 455 21.80 27.83 10.52
CA PHE A 455 20.76 27.92 11.54
C PHE A 455 21.38 27.63 12.91
N ASP A 456 20.95 28.38 13.93
CA ASP A 456 21.47 28.23 15.28
C ASP A 456 20.51 27.42 16.16
N GLY A 457 20.89 26.17 16.45
CA GLY A 457 20.13 25.29 17.36
C GLY A 457 19.24 24.28 16.66
N TYR A 458 19.77 23.55 15.68
CA TYR A 458 19.05 22.40 15.14
C TYR A 458 18.70 21.39 16.24
N SER A 459 17.44 20.95 16.28
CA SER A 459 16.97 19.87 17.15
C SER A 459 15.91 19.03 16.43
N ASN A 460 15.71 17.78 16.88
CA ASN A 460 14.67 16.88 16.38
C ASN A 460 14.00 16.18 17.58
N PRO A 461 12.75 16.54 17.93
CA PRO A 461 11.91 17.56 17.29
C PRO A 461 12.40 19.01 17.52
N PRO A 462 11.97 20.00 16.70
CA PRO A 462 12.29 21.41 16.90
C PRO A 462 11.66 21.97 18.18
N THR A 463 12.39 22.81 18.91
CA THR A 463 11.85 23.47 20.12
C THR A 463 10.98 24.69 19.78
N TYR A 464 10.15 25.13 20.72
CA TYR A 464 9.32 26.33 20.55
C TYR A 464 10.15 27.57 20.18
N ALA A 465 11.28 27.78 20.86
CA ALA A 465 12.17 28.91 20.60
C ALA A 465 12.82 28.85 19.21
N ASP A 466 12.97 27.65 18.65
CA ASP A 466 13.54 27.48 17.31
C ASP A 466 12.60 27.98 16.23
N ILE A 467 11.30 28.12 16.48
CA ILE A 467 10.31 28.63 15.52
C ILE A 467 10.58 30.10 15.14
N ASP A 468 11.08 30.91 16.06
CA ASP A 468 11.34 32.33 15.82
C ASP A 468 12.72 32.62 15.22
N LYS A 469 13.64 31.65 15.29
CA LYS A 469 14.98 31.81 14.73
C LYS A 469 14.96 31.79 13.20
N ALA A 470 15.68 32.71 12.58
CA ALA A 470 15.82 32.76 11.13
C ALA A 470 16.79 31.65 10.64
N LEU A 471 16.41 31.00 9.54
CA LEU A 471 17.28 30.11 8.78
C LEU A 471 17.71 30.86 7.52
N THR A 472 19.02 30.92 7.27
CA THR A 472 19.58 31.77 6.21
C THR A 472 20.35 30.94 5.17
N ILE A 473 20.23 31.34 3.91
CA ILE A 473 20.96 30.81 2.76
C ILE A 473 21.59 32.01 2.04
N ASP A 474 22.92 32.02 1.92
CA ASP A 474 23.62 33.18 1.35
C ASP A 474 23.55 33.20 -0.18
N GLN A 475 23.66 32.03 -0.81
CA GLN A 475 23.71 31.90 -2.26
C GLN A 475 23.06 30.58 -2.70
N LEU A 476 22.11 30.68 -3.63
CA LEU A 476 21.59 29.53 -4.36
C LEU A 476 22.57 29.15 -5.46
N ASN A 477 22.93 27.87 -5.47
CA ASN A 477 23.78 27.31 -6.51
C ASN A 477 22.95 26.33 -7.36
N TYR A 478 23.24 26.31 -8.65
CA TYR A 478 22.54 25.49 -9.63
C TYR A 478 23.48 24.50 -10.30
N GLN A 479 22.96 23.34 -10.67
CA GLN A 479 23.64 22.34 -11.46
C GLN A 479 22.77 21.89 -12.64
N THR A 480 23.39 21.49 -13.74
CA THR A 480 22.69 20.91 -14.89
C THR A 480 22.09 19.56 -14.51
N ALA A 481 20.81 19.35 -14.83
CA ALA A 481 20.14 18.08 -14.56
C ALA A 481 20.69 16.95 -15.45
N ILE A 482 20.79 15.72 -14.91
CA ILE A 482 21.14 14.52 -15.71
C ILE A 482 20.07 14.27 -16.77
N VAL A 483 18.80 14.48 -16.39
CA VAL A 483 17.64 14.37 -17.25
C VAL A 483 17.03 15.76 -17.36
N PRO A 484 16.87 16.33 -18.56
CA PRO A 484 16.23 17.62 -18.72
C PRO A 484 14.80 17.57 -18.17
N LEU A 485 14.34 18.68 -17.61
CA LEU A 485 12.95 18.80 -17.20
C LEU A 485 12.07 18.65 -18.46
N ALA A 486 10.99 17.87 -18.36
CA ALA A 486 10.16 17.57 -19.54
C ALA A 486 9.76 18.84 -20.31
N GLU A 487 9.96 18.85 -21.63
CA GLU A 487 9.80 20.06 -22.46
C GLU A 487 8.42 20.70 -22.33
N ASN A 488 7.34 19.93 -22.16
CA ASN A 488 5.99 20.48 -21.96
C ASN A 488 5.80 21.23 -20.62
N LEU A 489 6.75 21.11 -19.69
CA LEU A 489 6.83 21.92 -18.47
C LEU A 489 7.56 23.25 -18.69
N THR A 490 8.29 23.39 -19.80
CA THR A 490 9.12 24.55 -20.17
C THR A 490 8.63 25.25 -21.44
N ALA A 491 7.87 24.55 -22.28
CA ALA A 491 7.29 24.99 -23.53
C ALA A 491 5.87 25.49 -23.27
N ASN A 492 5.76 26.80 -23.03
CA ASN A 492 4.73 27.69 -23.59
C ASN A 492 4.82 29.03 -22.86
N ASN A 493 5.41 30.03 -23.54
CA ASN A 493 5.39 31.48 -23.27
C ASN A 493 6.37 32.02 -22.21
N SER A 494 7.28 32.89 -22.67
CA SER A 494 8.22 33.69 -21.87
C SER A 494 7.49 34.78 -21.07
N GLY A 495 7.44 34.64 -19.74
CA GLY A 495 6.91 35.67 -18.84
C GLY A 495 7.33 35.45 -17.40
N PHE A 496 7.49 36.55 -16.64
CA PHE A 496 7.95 36.58 -15.25
C PHE A 496 7.15 35.65 -14.31
N ALA A 497 5.83 35.58 -14.47
CA ALA A 497 4.96 34.69 -13.69
C ALA A 497 5.30 33.20 -13.86
N GLN A 498 5.89 32.81 -14.99
CA GLN A 498 6.30 31.43 -15.25
C GLN A 498 7.69 31.11 -14.69
N GLU A 499 8.58 32.11 -14.60
CA GLU A 499 9.88 31.97 -13.92
C GLU A 499 9.70 31.78 -12.41
N GLU A 500 8.78 32.52 -11.80
CA GLU A 500 8.37 32.30 -10.40
C GLU A 500 7.87 30.88 -10.17
N GLN A 501 6.98 30.38 -11.04
CA GLN A 501 6.47 29.02 -10.95
C GLN A 501 7.56 27.95 -11.13
N ARG A 502 8.54 28.20 -12.01
CA ARG A 502 9.72 27.32 -12.18
C ARG A 502 10.58 27.32 -10.93
N ALA A 503 10.86 28.47 -10.34
CA ALA A 503 11.61 28.59 -9.10
C ALA A 503 10.91 27.81 -7.96
N LEU A 504 9.60 28.04 -7.76
CA LEU A 504 8.81 27.32 -6.76
C LEU A 504 8.82 25.81 -6.96
N ARG A 505 8.79 25.35 -8.22
CA ARG A 505 8.89 23.91 -8.52
C ARG A 505 10.26 23.33 -8.14
N LEU A 506 11.35 24.04 -8.45
CA LEU A 506 12.70 23.61 -8.07
C LEU A 506 12.85 23.57 -6.55
N ILE A 507 12.32 24.56 -5.84
CA ILE A 507 12.28 24.58 -4.39
C ILE A 507 11.45 23.40 -3.85
N ALA A 508 10.30 23.11 -4.45
CA ALA A 508 9.47 21.97 -4.04
C ALA A 508 10.19 20.61 -4.23
N PHE A 509 11.04 20.46 -5.25
CA PHE A 509 11.90 19.28 -5.40
C PHE A 509 12.92 19.16 -4.25
N VAL A 510 13.53 20.27 -3.81
CA VAL A 510 14.46 20.30 -2.67
C VAL A 510 13.73 19.91 -1.38
N ILE A 511 12.56 20.51 -1.11
CA ILE A 511 11.78 20.19 0.09
C ILE A 511 11.34 18.72 0.07
N ARG A 512 10.88 18.21 -1.08
CA ARG A 512 10.53 16.80 -1.22
C ARG A 512 11.70 15.87 -0.91
N ALA A 513 12.90 16.18 -1.41
CA ALA A 513 14.12 15.41 -1.12
C ALA A 513 14.48 15.45 0.37
N ALA A 514 14.34 16.63 0.99
CA ALA A 514 14.57 16.82 2.41
C ALA A 514 13.59 16.02 3.29
N LEU A 515 12.31 15.97 2.91
CA LEU A 515 11.30 15.17 3.61
C LEU A 515 11.51 13.66 3.41
N ALA A 516 11.90 13.23 2.21
CA ALA A 516 12.16 11.83 1.91
C ALA A 516 13.53 11.32 2.41
N SER A 517 14.34 12.20 3.02
CA SER A 517 15.74 11.93 3.42
C SER A 517 16.56 11.28 2.30
N SER A 518 16.32 11.69 1.05
CA SER A 518 16.88 11.06 -0.15
C SER A 518 17.71 12.03 -0.97
N LYS A 519 18.75 11.51 -1.62
CA LYS A 519 19.53 12.25 -2.63
C LYS A 519 18.75 12.42 -3.95
N ASP A 520 17.78 11.55 -4.22
CA ASP A 520 16.92 11.63 -5.41
C ASP A 520 15.67 12.45 -5.12
N VAL A 521 15.58 13.64 -5.74
CA VAL A 521 14.44 14.56 -5.61
C VAL A 521 13.11 13.99 -6.09
N THR A 522 13.15 12.95 -6.93
CA THR A 522 11.97 12.25 -7.50
C THR A 522 11.70 10.89 -6.87
N GLY A 523 12.61 10.37 -6.03
CA GLY A 523 12.53 9.03 -5.44
C GLY A 523 11.52 8.92 -4.30
N PHE A 524 11.15 7.71 -3.91
CA PHE A 524 10.37 7.46 -2.69
C PHE A 524 11.32 7.25 -1.51
N GLY A 525 10.94 7.63 -0.28
CA GLY A 525 11.86 7.55 0.87
C GLY A 525 12.05 6.13 1.42
N ASN A 526 11.07 5.24 1.25
CA ASN A 526 11.18 3.85 1.71
C ASN A 526 11.69 2.94 0.58
N SER A 527 12.96 2.53 0.67
CA SER A 527 13.52 1.47 -0.17
C SER A 527 13.15 0.10 0.42
N TYR A 528 12.14 -0.58 -0.14
CA TYR A 528 11.93 -1.99 0.17
C TYR A 528 13.20 -2.78 -0.18
N ALA A 529 13.61 -3.70 0.71
CA ALA A 529 14.74 -4.59 0.43
C ALA A 529 14.53 -5.30 -0.91
N ALA A 530 15.52 -5.22 -1.79
CA ALA A 530 15.48 -5.89 -3.08
C ALA A 530 15.49 -7.40 -2.84
N ARG A 531 14.36 -8.07 -3.11
CA ARG A 531 14.33 -9.54 -3.24
C ARG A 531 14.74 -9.89 -4.66
N ALA A 532 15.55 -10.93 -4.81
CA ALA A 532 15.93 -11.42 -6.13
C ALA A 532 14.72 -11.91 -6.94
N GLY A 533 14.88 -11.86 -8.26
CA GLY A 533 13.89 -12.31 -9.22
C GLY A 533 13.35 -11.15 -10.08
N TYR A 534 12.90 -11.50 -11.28
CA TYR A 534 12.41 -10.52 -12.24
C TYR A 534 11.12 -9.85 -11.78
N ARG A 535 11.12 -8.52 -11.70
CA ARG A 535 9.96 -7.68 -11.34
C ARG A 535 9.69 -6.56 -12.35
N GLY A 536 10.35 -6.63 -13.51
CA GLY A 536 10.33 -5.57 -14.52
C GLY A 536 11.19 -4.36 -14.13
N LEU A 537 11.28 -3.40 -15.06
CA LEU A 537 12.02 -2.16 -14.89
C LEU A 537 11.21 -1.13 -14.09
N LYS A 538 11.86 -0.48 -13.12
CA LYS A 538 11.25 0.60 -12.32
C LYS A 538 11.01 1.85 -13.19
N SER A 539 10.15 2.75 -12.73
CA SER A 539 9.92 4.04 -13.39
C SER A 539 11.18 4.90 -13.33
N THR A 540 11.60 5.48 -14.46
CA THR A 540 12.78 6.37 -14.54
C THR A 540 12.55 7.68 -13.80
N GLN A 541 13.62 8.39 -13.43
CA GLN A 541 13.50 9.76 -12.91
C GLN A 541 12.64 10.66 -13.82
N PHE A 542 12.83 10.57 -15.13
CA PHE A 542 12.02 11.28 -16.12
C PHE A 542 10.51 10.99 -15.98
N LYS A 543 10.13 9.71 -15.93
CA LYS A 543 8.73 9.30 -15.82
C LYS A 543 8.14 9.69 -14.47
N ARG A 544 8.95 9.67 -13.40
CA ARG A 544 8.52 10.07 -12.05
C ARG A 544 8.17 11.55 -11.98
N GLN A 545 8.85 12.44 -12.72
CA GLN A 545 8.54 13.88 -12.74
C GLN A 545 7.07 14.20 -13.15
N ILE A 546 6.41 13.33 -13.92
CA ILE A 546 5.06 13.56 -14.46
C ILE A 546 3.97 13.09 -13.48
N GLY A 547 4.30 12.20 -12.54
CA GLY A 547 3.33 11.53 -11.67
C GLY A 547 3.89 11.24 -10.28
N LEU A 548 4.35 12.28 -9.58
CA LEU A 548 4.86 12.14 -8.22
C LEU A 548 3.72 11.89 -7.23
N PHE A 549 3.91 10.87 -6.42
CA PHE A 549 3.11 10.66 -5.23
C PHE A 549 3.87 11.24 -4.03
N THR A 550 3.21 12.12 -3.29
CA THR A 550 3.81 13.05 -2.32
C THR A 550 3.10 13.04 -0.98
N THR A 551 2.30 12.01 -0.66
CA THR A 551 1.67 11.91 0.66
C THR A 551 2.71 11.69 1.75
N PRO A 552 2.43 12.06 3.02
CA PRO A 552 3.38 11.88 4.12
C PRO A 552 3.94 10.45 4.18
N GLU A 553 3.06 9.45 4.02
CA GLU A 553 3.40 8.02 4.07
C GLU A 553 4.34 7.60 2.93
N SER A 554 4.16 8.17 1.75
CA SER A 554 5.01 7.87 0.59
C SER A 554 6.41 8.46 0.68
N LEU A 555 6.56 9.55 1.44
CA LEU A 555 7.83 10.26 1.59
C LEU A 555 8.66 9.70 2.74
N ALA A 556 8.08 9.52 3.93
CA ALA A 556 8.82 9.12 5.13
C ALA A 556 8.16 7.98 5.93
N GLY A 557 7.20 7.27 5.33
CA GLY A 557 6.41 6.24 6.02
C GLY A 557 5.34 6.81 6.95
N GLU A 558 4.66 5.93 7.65
CA GLU A 558 3.53 6.22 8.55
C GLU A 558 3.95 7.13 9.73
N GLY A 559 5.24 7.12 10.09
CA GLY A 559 5.85 7.95 11.12
C GLY A 559 6.26 9.36 10.67
N ALA A 560 5.93 9.78 9.45
CA ALA A 560 6.29 11.09 8.90
C ALA A 560 5.93 12.27 9.83
N GLN A 561 6.84 13.23 10.02
CA GLN A 561 6.65 14.41 10.87
C GLN A 561 6.07 15.62 10.11
N VAL A 562 5.24 15.36 9.09
CA VAL A 562 4.61 16.39 8.24
C VAL A 562 3.12 16.15 8.07
N SER A 563 2.36 17.22 7.87
CA SER A 563 0.93 17.18 7.59
C SER A 563 0.59 16.96 6.10
N GLY A 564 -0.65 16.57 5.86
CA GLY A 564 -1.32 16.58 4.56
C GLY A 564 -1.31 17.96 3.89
N TRP A 565 -1.24 19.05 4.67
CA TRP A 565 -1.20 20.41 4.15
C TRP A 565 0.09 20.68 3.36
N LEU A 566 1.26 20.49 3.99
CA LEU A 566 2.55 20.75 3.35
C LEU A 566 2.75 19.86 2.11
N THR A 567 2.36 18.60 2.24
CA THR A 567 2.44 17.64 1.12
C THR A 567 1.48 17.98 -0.02
N THR A 568 0.29 18.51 0.27
CA THR A 568 -0.63 19.02 -0.75
C THR A 568 -0.08 20.27 -1.45
N LEU A 569 0.57 21.18 -0.72
CA LEU A 569 1.27 22.32 -1.30
C LEU A 569 2.37 21.86 -2.27
N ILE A 570 3.23 20.93 -1.85
CA ILE A 570 4.28 20.34 -2.71
C ILE A 570 3.65 19.70 -3.95
N THR A 571 2.57 18.95 -3.79
CA THR A 571 1.85 18.32 -4.91
C THR A 571 1.32 19.38 -5.90
N LYS A 572 0.78 20.49 -5.41
CA LYS A 572 0.27 21.59 -6.24
C LYS A 572 1.39 22.34 -6.97
N LEU A 573 2.59 22.44 -6.39
CA LEU A 573 3.77 23.04 -7.03
C LEU A 573 4.42 22.11 -8.06
N LEU A 574 4.38 20.80 -7.81
CA LEU A 574 4.94 19.77 -8.69
C LEU A 574 3.96 19.23 -9.73
N LYS A 575 2.69 19.68 -9.73
CA LYS A 575 1.67 19.16 -10.64
C LYS A 575 2.02 19.39 -12.11
N TRP A 576 1.65 18.42 -12.93
CA TRP A 576 1.66 18.58 -14.38
C TRP A 576 0.51 19.50 -14.82
N PRO A 577 0.73 20.41 -15.80
CA PRO A 577 -0.33 21.27 -16.34
C PRO A 577 -1.55 20.45 -16.79
N GLY A 578 -2.75 20.85 -16.35
CA GLY A 578 -4.00 20.15 -16.66
C GLY A 578 -4.41 19.06 -15.67
N ILE A 579 -3.54 18.65 -14.73
CA ILE A 579 -3.91 17.72 -13.66
C ILE A 579 -4.59 18.48 -12.50
N ARG A 580 -5.79 18.04 -12.11
CA ARG A 580 -6.45 18.50 -10.90
C ARG A 580 -5.92 17.71 -9.70
N VAL A 581 -5.31 18.42 -8.77
CA VAL A 581 -4.89 17.87 -7.48
C VAL A 581 -6.06 18.00 -6.51
N ASN A 582 -6.37 16.93 -5.78
CA ASN A 582 -7.36 17.00 -4.70
C ASN A 582 -6.87 17.97 -3.63
N GLU A 583 -7.68 18.96 -3.29
CA GLU A 583 -7.34 20.01 -2.32
C GLU A 583 -7.37 19.51 -0.88
N GLN A 584 -7.88 18.29 -0.66
CA GLN A 584 -8.02 17.65 0.65
C GLN A 584 -8.82 18.49 1.66
N GLY A 585 -9.66 19.40 1.15
CA GLY A 585 -10.42 20.35 1.97
C GLY A 585 -9.64 21.60 2.38
N TYR A 586 -8.36 21.74 2.05
CA TYR A 586 -7.62 22.97 2.36
C TYR A 586 -7.96 24.09 1.37
N ASP A 587 -7.96 25.33 1.83
CA ASP A 587 -8.18 26.51 1.01
C ASP A 587 -6.86 26.94 0.35
N TRP A 588 -6.89 27.14 -0.97
CA TRP A 588 -5.72 27.54 -1.75
C TRP A 588 -6.01 28.78 -2.58
N PRO A 589 -5.04 29.69 -2.77
CA PRO A 589 -5.19 30.82 -3.67
C PRO A 589 -5.33 30.35 -5.13
N ILE A 590 -5.98 31.17 -5.95
CA ILE A 590 -6.18 30.91 -7.39
C ILE A 590 -4.83 30.78 -8.12
N GLU A 591 -3.88 31.66 -7.79
CA GLU A 591 -2.52 31.65 -8.33
C GLU A 591 -1.48 31.46 -7.23
N LEU A 592 -0.57 30.50 -7.45
CA LEU A 592 0.57 30.22 -6.57
C LEU A 592 1.80 31.01 -7.03
N SER A 593 1.80 32.32 -6.80
CA SER A 593 2.98 33.19 -6.96
C SER A 593 3.92 33.07 -5.76
N ILE A 594 5.16 33.54 -5.89
CA ILE A 594 6.14 33.50 -4.78
C ILE A 594 5.59 34.23 -3.55
N LYS A 595 5.03 35.42 -3.73
CA LYS A 595 4.44 36.22 -2.64
C LYS A 595 3.29 35.51 -1.95
N ASN A 596 2.41 34.84 -2.70
CA ASN A 596 1.27 34.11 -2.14
C ASN A 596 1.74 32.89 -1.37
N VAL A 597 2.70 32.13 -1.91
CA VAL A 597 3.27 30.95 -1.24
C VAL A 597 4.02 31.36 0.02
N GLU A 598 4.81 32.44 -0.01
CA GLU A 598 5.50 32.97 1.16
C GLU A 598 4.51 33.37 2.27
N LYS A 599 3.40 34.03 1.90
CA LYS A 599 2.33 34.37 2.83
C LYS A 599 1.71 33.12 3.47
N LEU A 600 1.35 32.12 2.67
CA LEU A 600 0.79 30.85 3.15
C LEU A 600 1.74 30.12 4.11
N LEU A 601 3.03 30.09 3.79
CA LEU A 601 4.05 29.45 4.62
C LEU A 601 4.22 30.17 5.96
N LYS A 602 4.17 31.51 5.97
CA LYS A 602 4.20 32.31 7.20
C LYS A 602 2.96 32.08 8.06
N GLU A 603 1.77 32.10 7.46
CA GLU A 603 0.50 31.82 8.17
C GLU A 603 0.51 30.40 8.76
N GLN A 604 0.98 29.40 8.02
CA GLN A 604 1.10 28.04 8.53
C GLN A 604 2.12 27.94 9.67
N LEU A 605 3.27 28.62 9.57
CA LEU A 605 4.28 28.63 10.63
C LEU A 605 3.72 29.23 11.93
N GLU A 606 2.95 30.32 11.83
CA GLU A 606 2.24 30.92 12.97
C GLU A 606 1.18 29.95 13.54
N ASN A 607 0.42 29.26 12.70
CA ASN A 607 -0.53 28.24 13.15
C ASN A 607 0.16 27.09 13.91
N LEU A 608 1.30 26.61 13.42
CA LEU A 608 2.10 25.57 14.09
C LEU A 608 2.67 26.09 15.42
N LYS A 609 3.05 27.36 15.48
CA LYS A 609 3.51 28.03 16.70
C LYS A 609 2.41 28.13 17.76
N LEU A 610 1.22 28.58 17.36
CA LEU A 610 0.07 28.72 18.26
C LEU A 610 -0.38 27.37 18.83
N ASN A 611 -0.34 26.31 18.02
CA ASN A 611 -0.75 24.97 18.46
C ASN A 611 0.37 24.17 19.14
N TYR A 612 1.60 24.67 19.22
CA TYR A 612 2.73 23.94 19.80
C TYR A 612 2.47 23.55 21.28
N CYS A 613 2.75 22.30 21.64
CA CYS A 613 2.65 21.83 23.03
C CYS A 613 3.92 22.23 23.80
N GLN A 614 3.86 23.36 24.52
CA GLN A 614 5.04 23.94 25.16
C GLN A 614 5.49 23.15 26.39
N LEU A 615 4.55 22.68 27.22
CA LEU A 615 4.89 21.95 28.45
C LEU A 615 5.47 20.57 28.14
N SER A 616 5.00 19.96 27.06
CA SER A 616 5.40 18.64 26.58
C SER A 616 6.52 18.71 25.53
N ALA A 617 6.91 19.92 25.12
CA ALA A 617 7.97 20.23 24.15
C ALA A 617 7.86 19.48 22.82
N MET A 618 6.67 19.48 22.20
CA MET A 618 6.45 18.82 20.90
C MET A 618 5.52 19.63 19.98
N PRO A 619 5.75 19.57 18.65
CA PRO A 619 4.86 20.18 17.67
C PRO A 619 3.54 19.42 17.52
N VAL A 620 2.48 20.14 17.20
CA VAL A 620 1.18 19.55 16.83
C VAL A 620 1.07 19.53 15.30
N LEU A 621 0.69 18.37 14.76
CA LEU A 621 0.37 18.18 13.35
C LEU A 621 -1.13 17.96 13.20
N SER A 622 -1.81 18.87 12.50
CA SER A 622 -3.24 18.74 12.23
C SER A 622 -3.48 18.15 10.85
N GLU A 623 -4.25 17.07 10.77
CA GLU A 623 -4.71 16.44 9.54
C GLU A 623 -6.19 16.73 9.33
N LEU A 624 -6.50 17.46 8.26
CA LEU A 624 -7.87 17.78 7.91
C LEU A 624 -8.57 16.59 7.27
N ILE A 625 -9.72 16.22 7.83
CA ILE A 625 -10.58 15.17 7.33
C ILE A 625 -11.94 15.77 6.98
N THR A 626 -12.47 15.40 5.83
CA THR A 626 -13.84 15.71 5.41
C THR A 626 -14.69 14.43 5.47
N PRO A 627 -15.37 14.13 6.59
CA PRO A 627 -16.18 12.93 6.73
C PRO A 627 -17.27 12.82 5.67
N THR A 628 -17.77 11.61 5.44
CA THR A 628 -18.89 11.35 4.52
C THR A 628 -20.25 11.51 5.20
N TRP A 629 -20.41 12.53 6.04
CA TRP A 629 -21.69 12.82 6.67
C TRP A 629 -22.68 13.33 5.61
N SER A 630 -23.75 12.57 5.39
CA SER A 630 -24.80 12.84 4.40
C SER A 630 -25.76 13.95 4.84
N LYS A 631 -25.86 14.20 6.15
CA LYS A 631 -26.76 15.19 6.76
C LYS A 631 -25.99 16.40 7.28
N THR A 632 -26.56 17.59 7.08
CA THR A 632 -26.12 18.84 7.73
C THR A 632 -26.38 18.86 9.24
N ASP A 633 -27.06 17.85 9.77
CA ASP A 633 -27.54 17.75 11.16
C ASP A 633 -26.82 16.63 11.94
N LYS A 634 -25.53 16.36 11.66
CA LYS A 634 -24.75 15.38 12.43
C LYS A 634 -24.24 16.04 13.72
N HIS A 635 -24.87 15.71 14.84
CA HIS A 635 -24.52 16.25 16.18
C HIS A 635 -23.41 15.44 16.87
N SER A 636 -23.52 14.11 16.79
CA SER A 636 -22.69 13.18 17.56
C SER A 636 -21.84 12.29 16.67
N LEU A 637 -20.63 11.95 17.16
CA LEU A 637 -19.84 10.85 16.62
C LEU A 637 -20.31 9.53 17.22
N THR A 638 -20.58 8.54 16.37
CA THR A 638 -20.88 7.18 16.80
C THR A 638 -19.56 6.42 16.95
N VAL A 639 -19.27 5.97 18.17
CA VAL A 639 -17.97 5.37 18.55
C VAL A 639 -18.15 3.92 18.96
N ALA A 640 -17.26 3.04 18.48
CA ALA A 640 -17.12 1.67 18.96
C ALA A 640 -15.80 1.52 19.74
N MET A 641 -15.89 1.19 21.03
CA MET A 641 -14.74 0.79 21.83
C MET A 641 -14.57 -0.72 21.79
N VAL A 642 -13.37 -1.19 21.45
CA VAL A 642 -13.10 -2.62 21.25
C VAL A 642 -12.09 -3.10 22.27
N GLN A 643 -12.50 -3.96 23.17
CA GLN A 643 -11.63 -4.61 24.13
C GLN A 643 -11.17 -5.97 23.58
N SER A 644 -9.98 -6.01 22.98
CA SER A 644 -9.40 -7.25 22.43
C SER A 644 -8.71 -8.09 23.52
N LYS A 645 -8.80 -9.42 23.45
CA LYS A 645 -8.21 -10.32 24.46
C LYS A 645 -6.73 -10.65 24.22
N LEU A 646 -6.28 -10.66 22.97
CA LEU A 646 -4.88 -10.85 22.60
C LEU A 646 -4.33 -9.56 21.98
N PRO A 647 -3.02 -9.30 22.14
CA PRO A 647 -2.04 -10.10 22.88
C PRO A 647 -2.12 -9.88 24.41
N LYS A 648 -1.54 -10.81 25.18
CA LYS A 648 -1.37 -10.67 26.64
C LYS A 648 0.00 -10.12 26.97
N GLN A 649 0.13 -9.52 28.15
CA GLN A 649 1.41 -9.00 28.65
C GLN A 649 2.52 -10.06 28.69
N ALA A 650 2.17 -11.30 29.04
CA ALA A 650 3.13 -12.41 29.09
C ALA A 650 3.64 -12.84 27.71
N ASP A 651 2.89 -12.58 26.64
CA ASP A 651 3.29 -12.99 25.28
C ASP A 651 4.52 -12.19 24.82
N PHE A 652 4.60 -10.89 25.18
CA PHE A 652 5.75 -10.02 24.89
C PHE A 652 7.02 -10.40 25.66
N ALA A 653 6.90 -11.11 26.78
CA ALA A 653 8.06 -11.61 27.51
C ALA A 653 8.70 -12.81 26.81
N ALA A 654 7.91 -13.59 26.05
CA ALA A 654 8.41 -14.71 25.27
C ALA A 654 8.99 -14.26 23.91
N ASP A 655 8.31 -13.33 23.25
CA ASP A 655 8.73 -12.75 21.98
C ASP A 655 8.31 -11.28 21.92
N LEU A 656 9.30 -10.38 21.96
CA LEU A 656 9.05 -8.94 22.05
C LEU A 656 8.28 -8.40 20.84
N TYR A 657 8.58 -8.89 19.64
CA TYR A 657 7.93 -8.45 18.40
C TYR A 657 6.72 -9.30 18.03
N LEU A 658 6.46 -10.38 18.78
CA LEU A 658 5.41 -11.37 18.51
C LEU A 658 5.55 -12.05 17.13
N ASN A 659 6.76 -12.13 16.57
CA ASN A 659 7.08 -12.70 15.26
C ASN A 659 7.05 -14.24 15.18
N ASN A 660 6.90 -14.94 16.31
CA ASN A 660 6.78 -16.39 16.34
C ASN A 660 5.61 -16.86 15.43
N PRO A 661 5.85 -17.70 14.41
CA PRO A 661 4.83 -18.09 13.42
C PRO A 661 3.54 -18.69 14.01
N LEU A 662 3.67 -19.49 15.09
CA LEU A 662 2.52 -20.10 15.77
C LEU A 662 1.68 -19.03 16.48
N TYR A 663 2.35 -18.10 17.16
CA TYR A 663 1.69 -17.00 17.84
C TYR A 663 1.07 -16.01 16.85
N ARG A 664 1.81 -15.60 15.81
CA ARG A 664 1.32 -14.73 14.72
C ARG A 664 0.02 -15.23 14.13
N THR A 665 -0.04 -16.53 13.83
CA THR A 665 -1.27 -17.15 13.30
C THR A 665 -2.44 -17.03 14.27
N LYS A 666 -2.21 -17.36 15.55
CA LYS A 666 -3.23 -17.27 16.61
C LYS A 666 -3.71 -15.83 16.80
N HIS A 667 -2.79 -14.87 16.83
CA HIS A 667 -3.07 -13.45 17.03
C HIS A 667 -3.81 -12.86 15.84
N ARG A 668 -3.37 -13.12 14.60
CA ARG A 668 -4.05 -12.69 13.38
C ARG A 668 -5.48 -13.23 13.30
N ARG A 669 -5.69 -14.52 13.60
CA ARG A 669 -7.04 -15.13 13.69
C ARG A 669 -7.91 -14.42 14.71
N HIS A 670 -7.35 -14.09 15.86
CA HIS A 670 -8.07 -13.38 16.91
C HIS A 670 -8.49 -11.97 16.46
N ILE A 671 -7.57 -11.19 15.88
CA ILE A 671 -7.89 -9.84 15.38
C ILE A 671 -8.92 -9.86 14.25
N ALA A 672 -8.83 -10.82 13.32
CA ALA A 672 -9.83 -10.99 12.27
C ALA A 672 -11.23 -11.31 12.83
N ARG A 673 -11.31 -12.23 13.81
CA ARG A 673 -12.58 -12.54 14.49
C ARG A 673 -13.14 -11.36 15.29
N VAL A 674 -12.28 -10.57 15.92
CA VAL A 674 -12.71 -9.34 16.61
C VAL A 674 -13.24 -8.32 15.61
N ALA A 675 -12.57 -8.11 14.47
CA ALA A 675 -13.04 -7.20 13.43
C ALA A 675 -14.39 -7.64 12.83
N GLU A 676 -14.57 -8.94 12.60
CA GLU A 676 -15.85 -9.52 12.18
C GLU A 676 -16.93 -9.31 13.25
N LEU A 677 -16.60 -9.53 14.53
CA LEU A 677 -17.52 -9.30 15.64
C LEU A 677 -17.93 -7.83 15.74
N VAL A 678 -17.03 -6.89 15.45
CA VAL A 678 -17.36 -5.46 15.34
C VAL A 678 -18.39 -5.24 14.26
N LEU A 679 -18.21 -5.77 13.04
CA LEU A 679 -19.20 -5.63 11.98
C LEU A 679 -20.55 -6.20 12.36
N LYS A 680 -20.59 -7.40 12.95
CA LYS A 680 -21.83 -8.02 13.42
C LYS A 680 -22.48 -7.23 14.55
N HIS A 681 -21.68 -6.69 15.47
CA HIS A 681 -22.20 -5.85 16.54
C HIS A 681 -22.85 -4.60 15.97
N ILE A 682 -22.21 -3.93 15.01
CA ILE A 682 -22.76 -2.75 14.31
C ILE A 682 -24.06 -3.10 13.60
N SER A 683 -24.08 -4.19 12.83
CA SER A 683 -25.29 -4.61 12.10
C SER A 683 -26.44 -4.93 13.08
N THR A 684 -26.15 -5.55 14.22
CA THR A 684 -27.17 -5.90 15.22
C THR A 684 -27.75 -4.70 15.98
N GLN A 685 -27.06 -3.56 15.99
CA GLN A 685 -27.60 -2.33 16.56
C GLN A 685 -28.62 -1.65 15.63
N SER A 686 -28.60 -1.97 14.33
CA SER A 686 -29.62 -1.50 13.40
C SER A 686 -30.95 -2.20 13.65
N THR A 687 -31.98 -1.42 13.97
CA THR A 687 -33.35 -1.94 14.15
C THR A 687 -34.13 -2.07 12.85
N GLU A 688 -33.64 -1.47 11.75
CA GLU A 688 -34.30 -1.46 10.44
C GLU A 688 -33.48 -2.23 9.41
N GLU A 689 -34.16 -2.95 8.50
CA GLU A 689 -33.50 -3.51 7.31
C GLU A 689 -33.06 -2.36 6.41
N SER A 690 -31.76 -2.32 6.09
CA SER A 690 -31.22 -1.33 5.17
C SER A 690 -31.81 -1.52 3.76
N LYS A 691 -32.28 -0.45 3.14
CA LYS A 691 -32.65 -0.45 1.72
C LYS A 691 -31.40 -0.62 0.85
N ASP A 692 -31.56 -1.13 -0.37
CA ASP A 692 -30.45 -1.31 -1.32
C ASP A 692 -29.63 -0.01 -1.48
N GLY A 693 -28.39 -0.01 -0.97
CA GLY A 693 -27.46 1.11 -1.04
C GLY A 693 -27.37 1.99 0.22
N GLU A 694 -28.28 1.82 1.18
CA GLU A 694 -28.21 2.42 2.51
C GLU A 694 -27.47 1.48 3.48
N ARG A 695 -26.89 2.04 4.55
CA ARG A 695 -26.09 1.29 5.54
C ARG A 695 -26.91 1.04 6.80
N GLU A 696 -26.64 -0.08 7.45
CA GLU A 696 -27.30 -0.49 8.70
C GLU A 696 -27.02 0.51 9.83
N GLN A 697 -25.77 0.94 9.99
CA GLN A 697 -25.42 2.02 10.92
C GLN A 697 -24.09 2.66 10.48
N ASP A 698 -24.00 3.99 10.56
CA ASP A 698 -22.75 4.71 10.33
C ASP A 698 -21.96 4.82 11.65
N ILE A 699 -20.84 4.10 11.74
CA ILE A 699 -19.83 4.30 12.79
C ILE A 699 -18.78 5.27 12.29
N ASP A 700 -18.46 6.26 13.12
CA ASP A 700 -17.48 7.30 12.81
C ASP A 700 -16.08 6.95 13.32
N LEU A 701 -15.98 6.30 14.49
CA LEU A 701 -14.71 6.01 15.17
C LEU A 701 -14.69 4.63 15.82
N ILE A 702 -13.59 3.90 15.66
CA ILE A 702 -13.33 2.60 16.32
C ILE A 702 -12.00 2.69 17.07
N VAL A 703 -11.99 2.32 18.35
CA VAL A 703 -10.77 2.40 19.20
C VAL A 703 -10.39 1.03 19.73
N PHE A 704 -9.14 0.64 19.52
CA PHE A 704 -8.54 -0.61 20.02
C PHE A 704 -7.54 -0.35 21.15
N PRO A 705 -7.18 -1.37 21.96
CA PRO A 705 -6.23 -1.23 23.05
C PRO A 705 -4.79 -0.98 22.59
N GLU A 706 -3.91 -0.69 23.54
CA GLU A 706 -2.45 -0.61 23.32
C GLU A 706 -1.88 -2.00 22.97
N LEU A 707 -0.87 -2.03 22.09
CA LEU A 707 -0.22 -3.25 21.60
C LEU A 707 -1.18 -4.31 21.03
N ALA A 708 -2.39 -3.92 20.61
CA ALA A 708 -3.44 -4.86 20.21
C ALA A 708 -3.19 -5.54 18.87
N VAL A 709 -2.51 -4.86 17.93
CA VAL A 709 -2.41 -5.29 16.53
C VAL A 709 -0.96 -5.37 16.08
N HIS A 710 -0.61 -6.44 15.37
CA HIS A 710 0.71 -6.57 14.76
C HIS A 710 0.81 -5.75 13.47
N GLU A 711 1.99 -5.20 13.13
CA GLU A 711 2.19 -4.35 11.93
C GLU A 711 1.77 -5.05 10.62
N ASP A 712 2.12 -6.33 10.45
CA ASP A 712 1.69 -7.15 9.31
C ASP A 712 0.18 -7.45 9.22
N ASP A 713 -0.59 -7.20 10.29
CA ASP A 713 -2.04 -7.45 10.35
C ASP A 713 -2.88 -6.20 10.09
N LEU A 714 -2.26 -5.06 9.78
CA LEU A 714 -2.94 -3.81 9.49
C LEU A 714 -3.94 -3.90 8.35
N ASN A 715 -3.75 -4.83 7.41
CA ASN A 715 -4.69 -5.04 6.31
C ASN A 715 -6.11 -5.38 6.78
N ILE A 716 -6.26 -6.08 7.91
CA ILE A 716 -7.57 -6.40 8.50
C ILE A 716 -8.26 -5.11 8.98
N LEU A 717 -7.53 -4.23 9.66
CA LEU A 717 -8.10 -2.96 10.14
C LEU A 717 -8.39 -2.00 8.99
N VAL A 718 -7.54 -1.96 7.97
CA VAL A 718 -7.79 -1.18 6.74
C VAL A 718 -9.09 -1.65 6.06
N GLN A 719 -9.31 -2.97 5.95
CA GLN A 719 -10.57 -3.52 5.43
C GLN A 719 -11.77 -3.16 6.32
N LEU A 720 -11.61 -3.22 7.66
CA LEU A 720 -12.64 -2.80 8.60
C LEU A 720 -13.00 -1.32 8.42
N SER A 721 -12.00 -0.45 8.31
CA SER A 721 -12.17 0.99 8.08
C SER A 721 -12.86 1.26 6.74
N ARG A 722 -12.47 0.57 5.66
CA ARG A 722 -13.13 0.68 4.34
C ARG A 722 -14.60 0.28 4.39
N LYS A 723 -14.90 -0.86 5.03
CA LYS A 723 -16.25 -1.40 5.11
C LYS A 723 -17.18 -0.48 5.91
N THR A 724 -16.71 -0.02 7.07
CA THR A 724 -17.47 0.86 7.97
C THR A 724 -17.44 2.34 7.53
N ARG A 725 -16.41 2.78 6.81
CA ARG A 725 -15.98 4.20 6.67
C ARG A 725 -15.67 4.88 8.01
N ALA A 726 -15.38 4.09 9.06
CA ALA A 726 -14.95 4.62 10.34
C ALA A 726 -13.45 4.92 10.36
N ILE A 727 -13.07 5.94 11.12
CA ILE A 727 -11.70 6.17 11.54
C ILE A 727 -11.34 5.10 12.58
N ILE A 728 -10.15 4.52 12.51
CA ILE A 728 -9.66 3.56 13.50
C ILE A 728 -8.45 4.15 14.22
N PHE A 729 -8.45 4.06 15.55
CA PHE A 729 -7.26 4.32 16.38
C PHE A 729 -6.89 3.05 17.14
N ALA A 730 -5.70 2.50 16.89
CA ALA A 730 -5.29 1.21 17.44
C ALA A 730 -3.84 1.20 17.92
N GLY A 731 -3.55 0.52 19.03
CA GLY A 731 -2.17 0.26 19.45
C GLY A 731 -1.51 -0.82 18.60
N LEU A 732 -0.28 -0.54 18.14
CA LEU A 732 0.56 -1.49 17.42
C LEU A 732 1.47 -2.23 18.38
N GLY A 733 1.83 -3.47 18.05
CA GLY A 733 2.93 -4.20 18.71
C GLY A 733 4.26 -3.42 18.63
N PHE A 734 5.23 -3.81 19.45
CA PHE A 734 6.55 -3.18 19.41
C PHE A 734 7.19 -3.38 18.03
N MET A 735 7.75 -2.33 17.46
CA MET A 735 8.33 -2.35 16.10
C MET A 735 9.60 -1.52 16.00
N ASP A 736 10.45 -1.86 15.04
CA ASP A 736 11.61 -1.04 14.67
C ASP A 736 11.26 -0.15 13.49
N GLN A 737 11.42 1.16 13.68
CA GLN A 737 11.19 2.13 12.61
C GLN A 737 12.49 2.42 11.87
N PRO A 738 12.48 2.55 10.52
CA PRO A 738 13.66 2.91 9.75
C PRO A 738 14.30 4.20 10.25
N ASN A 739 15.62 4.21 10.45
CA ASN A 739 16.42 5.35 10.92
C ASN A 739 16.04 5.91 12.31
N ILE A 740 15.24 5.17 13.10
CA ILE A 740 14.84 5.54 14.47
C ILE A 740 15.35 4.44 15.42
N SER A 741 15.81 4.83 16.61
CA SER A 741 16.20 3.86 17.63
C SER A 741 14.95 3.14 18.15
N GLY A 742 14.76 1.89 17.74
CA GLY A 742 13.74 0.99 18.25
C GLY A 742 14.25 0.07 19.37
N PRO A 743 13.41 -0.84 19.85
CA PRO A 743 11.99 -0.98 19.51
C PRO A 743 11.13 0.15 20.09
N ASN A 744 10.07 0.57 19.38
CA ASN A 744 9.16 1.64 19.78
C ASN A 744 7.74 1.12 20.02
N ASN A 745 6.99 1.82 20.88
CA ASN A 745 5.56 1.61 21.11
C ASN A 745 4.77 2.72 20.42
N ASN A 746 3.95 2.35 19.44
CA ASN A 746 3.20 3.26 18.59
C ASN A 746 1.73 2.86 18.57
N ALA A 747 0.86 3.84 18.35
CA ALA A 747 -0.50 3.65 17.90
C ALA A 747 -0.62 4.14 16.46
N ILE A 748 -1.66 3.71 15.76
CA ILE A 748 -1.93 4.07 14.37
C ILE A 748 -3.34 4.64 14.22
N TRP A 749 -3.43 5.73 13.47
CA TRP A 749 -4.65 6.28 12.92
C TRP A 749 -4.84 5.75 11.50
N ILE A 750 -5.99 5.14 11.23
CA ILE A 750 -6.41 4.69 9.89
C ILE A 750 -7.66 5.49 9.52
N VAL A 751 -7.55 6.34 8.50
CA VAL A 751 -8.65 7.20 8.04
C VAL A 751 -9.08 6.81 6.62
N PRO A 752 -10.37 6.51 6.40
CA PRO A 752 -10.88 6.22 5.07
C PRO A 752 -11.00 7.51 4.25
N ARG A 753 -10.55 7.50 2.99
CA ARG A 753 -10.64 8.67 2.10
C ARG A 753 -11.95 8.74 1.31
N LYS A 754 -12.42 9.96 1.04
CA LYS A 754 -13.54 10.24 0.13
C LYS A 754 -13.08 9.97 -1.32
N HIS A 755 -13.80 9.09 -2.01
CA HIS A 755 -13.39 8.42 -3.25
C HIS A 755 -13.07 9.37 -4.43
N ASN A 756 -11.99 9.06 -5.15
CA ASN A 756 -11.76 9.34 -6.59
C ASN A 756 -10.78 8.28 -7.14
N GLY A 757 -11.22 7.01 -7.21
CA GLY A 757 -10.43 5.91 -7.81
C GLY A 757 -9.23 5.36 -7.03
N ASN A 758 -8.57 6.15 -6.17
CA ASN A 758 -7.42 5.67 -5.36
C ASN A 758 -7.87 5.08 -4.01
N GLN A 759 -7.48 3.82 -3.76
CA GLN A 759 -7.80 3.03 -2.56
C GLN A 759 -6.69 3.15 -1.49
N ASN A 760 -6.30 4.36 -1.10
CA ASN A 760 -5.25 4.54 -0.10
C ASN A 760 -5.82 5.29 1.12
N GLU A 761 -5.95 4.59 2.24
CA GLU A 761 -6.23 5.15 3.55
C GLU A 761 -5.08 6.05 4.01
N ILE A 762 -5.37 7.02 4.88
CA ILE A 762 -4.32 7.73 5.64
C ILE A 762 -3.94 6.81 6.79
N CYS A 763 -2.65 6.49 6.90
CA CYS A 763 -2.09 5.65 7.97
C CYS A 763 -0.99 6.45 8.66
N ARG A 764 -1.22 6.86 9.91
CA ARG A 764 -0.29 7.74 10.65
C ARG A 764 -0.05 7.28 12.06
N PHE A 765 1.21 7.31 12.48
CA PHE A 765 1.55 6.92 13.85
C PHE A 765 1.26 8.03 14.86
N GLN A 766 0.98 7.60 16.07
CA GLN A 766 0.99 8.40 17.29
C GLN A 766 1.96 7.68 18.23
N GLY A 767 3.09 8.31 18.53
CA GLY A 767 4.16 7.67 19.31
C GLY A 767 3.98 7.78 20.83
N LYS A 768 4.64 6.89 21.59
CA LYS A 768 4.69 6.90 23.06
C LYS A 768 5.98 7.51 23.59
N GLN A 769 5.88 8.44 24.55
CA GLN A 769 7.04 9.13 25.14
C GLN A 769 7.49 8.52 26.47
N HIS A 770 6.56 8.20 27.36
CA HIS A 770 6.84 7.75 28.73
C HIS A 770 6.71 6.24 28.83
N MET A 771 7.84 5.56 28.93
CA MET A 771 7.88 4.10 29.06
C MET A 771 7.58 3.67 30.50
N THR A 772 6.74 2.64 30.64
CA THR A 772 6.51 1.97 31.93
C THR A 772 7.76 1.25 32.41
N ALA A 773 7.83 0.93 33.70
CA ALA A 773 8.95 0.17 34.26
C ALA A 773 9.15 -1.20 33.58
N GLY A 774 8.08 -1.82 33.08
CA GLY A 774 8.16 -3.07 32.29
C GLY A 774 8.80 -2.85 30.93
N GLU A 775 8.39 -1.80 30.21
CA GLU A 775 8.96 -1.44 28.90
C GLU A 775 10.42 -1.00 28.99
N GLN A 776 10.81 -0.27 30.04
CA GLN A 776 12.20 0.10 30.29
C GLN A 776 13.09 -1.12 30.49
N LYS A 777 12.61 -2.15 31.20
CA LYS A 777 13.32 -3.44 31.36
C LYS A 777 13.48 -4.18 30.04
N LEU A 778 12.56 -3.98 29.09
CA LEU A 778 12.60 -4.54 27.74
C LEU A 778 13.38 -3.64 26.75
N ASN A 779 14.05 -2.59 27.23
CA ASN A 779 14.79 -1.61 26.42
C ASN A 779 13.97 -0.90 25.34
N ILE A 780 12.65 -0.81 25.49
CA ILE A 780 11.79 -0.01 24.58
C ILE A 780 12.23 1.45 24.63
N LYS A 781 12.36 2.06 23.46
CA LYS A 781 12.84 3.44 23.31
C LYS A 781 11.66 4.39 23.12
N PRO A 782 11.68 5.55 23.78
CA PRO A 782 10.65 6.57 23.62
C PRO A 782 10.71 7.16 22.21
N TRP A 783 9.55 7.39 21.62
CA TRP A 783 9.44 8.06 20.33
C TRP A 783 8.11 8.80 20.28
N ARG A 784 8.17 10.14 20.33
CA ARG A 784 7.00 11.01 20.14
C ARG A 784 7.43 12.38 19.60
N PRO A 785 7.87 12.44 18.33
CA PRO A 785 8.38 13.68 17.74
C PRO A 785 7.28 14.71 17.42
N TYR A 786 6.00 14.32 17.48
CA TYR A 786 4.85 15.19 17.27
C TYR A 786 3.62 14.66 17.99
N GLN A 787 2.61 15.52 18.09
CA GLN A 787 1.25 15.15 18.43
C GLN A 787 0.35 15.22 17.20
N LEU A 788 -0.25 14.11 16.80
CA LEU A 788 -1.21 14.12 15.69
C LEU A 788 -2.60 14.51 16.19
N MET A 789 -3.24 15.42 15.46
CA MET A 789 -4.64 15.78 15.67
C MET A 789 -5.40 15.61 14.37
N LEU A 790 -6.52 14.89 14.42
CA LEU A 790 -7.43 14.78 13.30
C LEU A 790 -8.51 15.86 13.42
N GLU A 791 -8.55 16.78 12.46
CA GLU A 791 -9.58 17.82 12.38
C GLU A 791 -10.74 17.34 11.50
N LEU A 792 -11.86 16.99 12.11
CA LEU A 792 -13.07 16.57 11.41
C LEU A 792 -13.90 17.80 11.02
N ARG A 793 -13.82 18.19 9.75
CA ARG A 793 -14.59 19.34 9.26
C ARG A 793 -16.07 19.03 9.16
N HIS A 794 -16.87 19.84 9.85
CA HIS A 794 -18.33 19.72 9.81
C HIS A 794 -18.91 20.39 8.55
N PRO A 795 -19.78 19.72 7.77
CA PRO A 795 -20.28 20.23 6.49
C PRO A 795 -21.12 21.51 6.63
N LYS A 796 -21.82 21.70 7.75
CA LYS A 796 -22.61 22.92 8.05
C LYS A 796 -21.76 24.12 8.48
N TYR A 797 -20.50 23.90 8.89
CA TYR A 797 -19.60 24.96 9.37
C TYR A 797 -18.25 24.90 8.64
N PRO A 798 -18.22 25.03 7.30
CA PRO A 798 -17.01 24.80 6.51
C PRO A 798 -15.89 25.82 6.76
N GLY A 799 -16.23 27.03 7.20
CA GLY A 799 -15.27 28.11 7.53
C GLY A 799 -14.83 28.17 8.99
N HIS A 800 -15.24 27.20 9.82
CA HIS A 800 -14.85 27.13 11.22
C HIS A 800 -13.99 25.91 11.48
N LYS A 801 -13.22 25.95 12.57
CA LYS A 801 -12.41 24.81 13.02
C LYS A 801 -13.31 23.58 13.24
N GLY A 802 -12.87 22.45 12.69
CA GLY A 802 -13.52 21.15 12.85
C GLY A 802 -13.38 20.59 14.27
N PHE A 803 -13.91 19.38 14.48
CA PHE A 803 -13.70 18.66 15.73
C PHE A 803 -12.31 18.05 15.78
N MET A 804 -11.57 18.31 16.85
CA MET A 804 -10.20 17.86 17.02
C MET A 804 -10.14 16.57 17.84
N LEU A 805 -9.76 15.47 17.20
CA LEU A 805 -9.51 14.19 17.87
C LEU A 805 -8.01 13.97 18.03
N THR A 806 -7.59 13.44 19.19
CA THR A 806 -6.19 13.14 19.43
C THR A 806 -6.01 11.96 20.40
N GLY A 807 -4.79 11.45 20.52
CA GLY A 807 -4.52 10.23 21.28
C GLY A 807 -3.28 10.31 22.19
N ALA A 808 -3.31 9.53 23.27
CA ALA A 808 -2.18 9.31 24.17
C ALA A 808 -2.11 7.83 24.56
N ILE A 809 -0.92 7.22 24.55
CA ILE A 809 -0.79 5.77 24.75
C ILE A 809 -0.57 5.47 26.22
N CYS A 810 -1.57 4.84 26.85
CA CYS A 810 -1.48 4.27 28.19
C CYS A 810 -0.85 5.24 29.20
N TYR A 811 0.37 4.96 29.64
CA TYR A 811 1.09 5.74 30.64
C TYR A 811 1.31 7.20 30.25
N ASP A 812 1.35 7.54 28.95
CA ASP A 812 1.44 8.93 28.50
C ASP A 812 0.25 9.77 28.94
N ALA A 813 -0.94 9.18 29.11
CA ALA A 813 -2.12 9.91 29.57
C ALA A 813 -2.00 10.38 31.02
N THR A 814 -1.04 9.84 31.78
CA THR A 814 -0.77 10.27 33.16
C THR A 814 0.07 11.54 33.24
N ASP A 815 0.71 11.98 32.14
CA ASP A 815 1.49 13.21 32.12
C ASP A 815 0.56 14.44 32.08
N ILE A 816 0.48 15.14 33.21
CA ILE A 816 -0.34 16.34 33.36
C ILE A 816 0.12 17.46 32.39
N ARG A 817 1.40 17.49 32.00
CA ARG A 817 1.89 18.46 31.00
C ARG A 817 1.19 18.27 29.66
N LEU A 818 1.01 17.00 29.26
CA LEU A 818 0.32 16.65 28.03
C LEU A 818 -1.16 17.02 28.11
N SER A 819 -1.85 16.63 29.18
CA SER A 819 -3.28 16.96 29.31
C SER A 819 -3.53 18.46 29.41
N ALA A 820 -2.65 19.21 30.07
CA ALA A 820 -2.69 20.67 30.09
C ALA A 820 -2.53 21.27 28.69
N ASP A 821 -1.50 20.84 27.93
CA ASP A 821 -1.27 21.30 26.56
C ASP A 821 -2.42 20.95 25.60
N LEU A 822 -3.11 19.82 25.80
CA LEU A 822 -4.20 19.37 24.91
C LEU A 822 -5.57 19.93 25.29
N SER A 823 -5.75 20.37 26.53
CA SER A 823 -7.05 20.77 27.08
C SER A 823 -7.77 21.84 26.25
N ASP A 824 -7.03 22.73 25.60
CA ASP A 824 -7.51 23.84 24.79
C ASP A 824 -7.35 23.61 23.28
N LYS A 825 -6.84 22.43 22.87
CA LYS A 825 -6.54 22.09 21.47
C LYS A 825 -7.36 20.92 20.93
N SER A 826 -7.87 20.04 21.78
CA SER A 826 -8.69 18.88 21.40
C SER A 826 -10.16 19.01 21.84
N ASN A 827 -11.03 18.17 21.25
CA ASN A 827 -12.41 17.97 21.68
C ASN A 827 -12.67 16.55 22.23
N ALA A 828 -11.76 15.61 21.96
CA ALA A 828 -11.75 14.29 22.58
C ALA A 828 -10.33 13.72 22.65
N LEU A 829 -10.05 13.00 23.73
CA LEU A 829 -8.80 12.26 23.94
C LEU A 829 -9.05 10.76 23.95
N LEU A 830 -8.34 10.03 23.08
CA LEU A 830 -8.42 8.58 22.97
C LEU A 830 -7.18 7.93 23.63
N ILE A 831 -7.38 6.93 24.48
CA ILE A 831 -6.33 6.30 25.28
C ILE A 831 -6.37 4.78 25.09
N PRO A 832 -5.61 4.24 24.12
CA PRO A 832 -5.32 2.81 24.06
C PRO A 832 -4.44 2.42 25.25
N ALA A 833 -4.82 1.37 25.98
CA ALA A 833 -4.11 0.95 27.19
C ALA A 833 -3.91 -0.57 27.27
N LEU A 834 -2.75 -0.97 27.79
CA LEU A 834 -2.45 -2.30 28.28
C LEU A 834 -1.97 -2.12 29.71
N ASN A 835 -2.93 -1.95 30.62
CA ASN A 835 -2.64 -1.65 32.01
C ASN A 835 -3.35 -2.60 32.98
N LYS A 836 -2.59 -3.04 33.98
CA LYS A 836 -3.07 -3.90 35.07
C LYS A 836 -3.73 -3.10 36.20
N ASP A 837 -3.29 -1.86 36.42
CA ASP A 837 -3.79 -1.01 37.51
C ASP A 837 -5.06 -0.24 37.09
N VAL A 838 -6.16 -0.98 36.96
CA VAL A 838 -7.44 -0.45 36.45
C VAL A 838 -7.98 0.70 37.30
N ASN A 839 -7.87 0.62 38.63
CA ASN A 839 -8.46 1.63 39.53
C ASN A 839 -7.79 3.00 39.39
N THR A 840 -6.47 3.03 39.27
CA THR A 840 -5.74 4.30 39.06
C THR A 840 -6.09 4.92 37.73
N PHE A 841 -6.22 4.11 36.67
CA PHE A 841 -6.61 4.59 35.35
C PHE A 841 -8.08 5.06 35.30
N ASN A 842 -8.98 4.40 36.03
CA ASN A 842 -10.35 4.88 36.19
C ASN A 842 -10.37 6.25 36.88
N SER A 843 -9.61 6.39 37.97
CA SER A 843 -9.47 7.67 38.69
C SER A 843 -8.85 8.77 37.81
N MET A 844 -7.94 8.40 36.91
CA MET A 844 -7.36 9.32 35.92
C MET A 844 -8.41 9.78 34.91
N VAL A 845 -9.25 8.89 34.37
CA VAL A 845 -10.36 9.28 33.46
C VAL A 845 -11.38 10.18 34.19
N ASP A 846 -11.70 9.87 35.45
CA ASP A 846 -12.52 10.70 36.33
C ASP A 846 -11.94 12.11 36.51
N ALA A 847 -10.62 12.26 36.56
CA ALA A 847 -9.98 13.57 36.65
C ALA A 847 -9.93 14.29 35.28
N LEU A 848 -9.48 13.59 34.24
CA LEU A 848 -9.20 14.16 32.92
C LEU A 848 -10.46 14.68 32.24
N HIS A 849 -11.60 13.97 32.32
CA HIS A 849 -12.82 14.43 31.63
C HIS A 849 -13.30 15.78 32.16
N PHE A 850 -13.09 16.03 33.46
CA PHE A 850 -13.44 17.29 34.10
C PHE A 850 -12.40 18.37 33.83
N HIS A 851 -11.10 18.10 34.05
CA HIS A 851 -10.04 19.10 33.93
C HIS A 851 -9.74 19.51 32.49
N MET A 852 -9.79 18.57 31.54
CA MET A 852 -9.71 18.91 30.12
C MET A 852 -11.05 19.42 29.57
N TYR A 853 -12.14 19.15 30.30
CA TYR A 853 -13.50 19.53 29.95
C TYR A 853 -13.91 19.06 28.54
N GLN A 854 -13.76 17.76 28.30
CA GLN A 854 -14.03 17.11 27.01
C GLN A 854 -14.27 15.60 27.18
N HIS A 855 -14.60 14.90 26.09
CA HIS A 855 -14.74 13.44 26.10
C HIS A 855 -13.38 12.75 26.30
N ILE A 856 -13.33 11.77 27.19
CA ILE A 856 -12.18 10.89 27.41
C ILE A 856 -12.61 9.45 27.14
N VAL A 857 -11.93 8.78 26.20
CA VAL A 857 -12.22 7.40 25.79
C VAL A 857 -10.99 6.55 26.08
N LEU A 858 -11.09 5.68 27.08
CA LEU A 858 -10.03 4.75 27.45
C LEU A 858 -10.42 3.33 27.05
N VAL A 859 -9.58 2.68 26.26
CA VAL A 859 -9.79 1.29 25.81
C VAL A 859 -8.63 0.44 26.30
N ASN A 860 -8.90 -0.39 27.31
CA ASN A 860 -7.89 -1.26 27.90
C ASN A 860 -7.94 -2.66 27.26
N THR A 861 -6.87 -3.43 27.43
CA THR A 861 -6.83 -4.83 27.02
C THR A 861 -7.89 -5.67 27.74
N GLY A 862 -8.47 -6.63 27.03
CA GLY A 862 -9.36 -7.65 27.58
C GLY A 862 -8.66 -8.61 28.54
N GLU A 863 -7.34 -8.60 28.64
CA GLU A 863 -6.62 -9.32 29.69
C GLU A 863 -7.03 -8.83 31.08
N TYR A 864 -7.22 -7.52 31.27
CA TYR A 864 -7.52 -6.90 32.56
C TYR A 864 -8.92 -6.27 32.63
N GLY A 865 -9.47 -5.83 31.49
CA GLY A 865 -10.71 -5.04 31.43
C GLY A 865 -10.50 -3.60 31.90
N GLY A 866 -11.56 -2.89 32.27
CA GLY A 866 -11.45 -1.50 32.73
C GLY A 866 -11.39 -0.48 31.59
N SER A 867 -12.01 -0.79 30.47
CA SER A 867 -12.23 0.20 29.41
C SER A 867 -13.32 1.17 29.86
N TYR A 868 -13.09 2.47 29.72
CA TYR A 868 -13.85 3.50 30.43
C TYR A 868 -14.05 4.78 29.62
N VAL A 869 -15.28 5.32 29.60
CA VAL A 869 -15.64 6.51 28.82
C VAL A 869 -16.44 7.49 29.67
N MET A 870 -16.00 8.74 29.68
CA MET A 870 -16.65 9.83 30.42
C MET A 870 -16.64 11.15 29.68
N ALA A 871 -17.62 11.99 30.01
CA ALA A 871 -17.76 13.37 29.55
C ALA A 871 -18.30 14.26 30.67
N PRO A 872 -18.03 15.58 30.71
CA PRO A 872 -18.34 16.45 31.84
C PRO A 872 -19.83 16.85 31.93
N TYR A 873 -20.73 15.88 32.01
CA TYR A 873 -22.15 16.08 32.31
C TYR A 873 -22.42 16.20 33.81
N GLN A 874 -23.53 16.86 34.16
CA GLN A 874 -23.93 17.15 35.54
C GLN A 874 -24.30 15.86 36.27
N GLU A 875 -25.24 15.08 35.73
CA GLU A 875 -25.73 13.86 36.36
C GLU A 875 -24.77 12.68 36.17
N ARG A 876 -24.64 11.84 37.21
CA ARG A 876 -23.65 10.74 37.19
C ARG A 876 -23.91 9.72 36.08
N HIS A 877 -25.18 9.41 35.80
CA HIS A 877 -25.56 8.41 34.81
C HIS A 877 -25.37 8.90 33.36
N GLU A 878 -25.34 10.22 33.14
CA GLU A 878 -25.02 10.82 31.85
C GLU A 878 -23.50 10.97 31.69
N ARG A 879 -22.82 11.36 32.78
CA ARG A 879 -21.36 11.52 32.84
C ARG A 879 -20.62 10.21 32.52
N LEU A 880 -21.16 9.10 33.01
CA LEU A 880 -20.69 7.75 32.76
C LEU A 880 -21.30 7.23 31.45
N ILE A 881 -20.58 7.32 30.34
CA ILE A 881 -21.10 6.90 29.03
C ILE A 881 -20.98 5.38 28.86
N ALA A 882 -19.80 4.82 29.16
CA ALA A 882 -19.55 3.39 29.06
C ALA A 882 -18.46 2.94 30.03
N HIS A 883 -18.62 1.76 30.62
CA HIS A 883 -17.60 1.14 31.46
C HIS A 883 -17.69 -0.38 31.35
N THR A 884 -16.58 -1.00 30.97
CA THR A 884 -16.50 -2.46 30.84
C THR A 884 -15.55 -3.02 31.88
N THR A 885 -16.10 -3.81 32.79
CA THR A 885 -15.34 -4.56 33.79
C THR A 885 -15.27 -6.03 33.42
N GLY A 886 -14.14 -6.69 33.65
CA GLY A 886 -14.03 -8.14 33.47
C GLY A 886 -12.69 -8.58 32.90
N LYS A 887 -12.13 -9.64 33.47
CA LYS A 887 -10.84 -10.22 33.07
C LYS A 887 -11.04 -11.27 31.96
N ASN A 888 -10.13 -11.32 30.99
CA ASN A 888 -10.05 -12.32 29.91
C ASN A 888 -11.24 -12.36 28.94
N GLN A 889 -11.86 -11.21 28.65
CA GLN A 889 -13.07 -11.10 27.82
C GLN A 889 -12.83 -10.21 26.60
N VAL A 890 -13.50 -10.55 25.49
CA VAL A 890 -13.67 -9.65 24.34
C VAL A 890 -14.99 -8.92 24.53
N THR A 891 -14.98 -7.59 24.46
CA THR A 891 -16.20 -6.77 24.60
C THR A 891 -16.18 -5.62 23.60
N ILE A 892 -17.35 -5.25 23.11
CA ILE A 892 -17.55 -4.13 22.20
C ILE A 892 -18.72 -3.33 22.76
N ASN A 893 -18.49 -2.04 23.00
CA ASN A 893 -19.56 -1.12 23.34
C ASN A 893 -19.64 -0.05 22.27
N THR A 894 -20.87 0.32 21.90
CA THR A 894 -21.17 1.40 20.98
C THR A 894 -21.90 2.51 21.73
N PHE A 895 -21.53 3.76 21.47
CA PHE A 895 -22.12 4.93 22.12
C PHE A 895 -21.97 6.17 21.23
N GLU A 896 -22.69 7.23 21.59
CA GLU A 896 -22.63 8.52 20.90
C GLU A 896 -21.88 9.56 21.72
N MET A 897 -21.07 10.38 21.05
CA MET A 897 -20.37 11.53 21.62
C MET A 897 -20.83 12.80 20.93
N ASN A 898 -21.64 13.64 21.58
CA ASN A 898 -22.01 14.93 21.01
C ASN A 898 -20.80 15.87 21.07
N MET A 899 -20.26 16.21 19.90
CA MET A 899 -19.01 16.97 19.81
C MET A 899 -19.21 18.48 19.99
N PHE A 900 -20.45 18.97 20.05
CA PHE A 900 -20.78 20.37 20.26
C PHE A 900 -20.90 20.75 21.73
N ASP A 901 -21.24 19.80 22.62
CA ASP A 901 -21.57 20.07 24.03
C ASP A 901 -20.45 20.78 24.81
N PHE A 902 -19.20 20.52 24.43
CA PHE A 902 -18.02 21.06 25.10
C PHE A 902 -17.19 21.98 24.20
N ARG A 903 -17.75 22.45 23.06
CA ARG A 903 -17.09 23.44 22.21
C ARG A 903 -17.01 24.78 22.91
N ARG A 904 -15.81 25.36 22.91
CA ARG A 904 -15.52 26.65 23.55
C ARG A 904 -15.69 27.85 22.62
N ASP A 905 -15.74 27.63 21.32
CA ASP A 905 -15.81 28.67 20.28
C ASP A 905 -17.24 29.03 19.87
N ALA A 906 -18.25 28.56 20.62
CA ALA A 906 -19.67 28.83 20.42
C ALA A 906 -20.25 28.42 19.04
N VAL A 907 -19.48 27.70 18.21
CA VAL A 907 -19.96 27.23 16.91
C VAL A 907 -20.92 26.07 17.14
N GLY A 908 -22.10 26.15 16.54
CA GLY A 908 -23.10 25.09 16.65
C GLY A 908 -23.85 25.04 17.97
N ARG A 909 -24.09 26.18 18.64
CA ARG A 909 -24.96 26.24 19.85
C ARG A 909 -26.32 25.55 19.69
N GLY A 910 -26.93 25.61 18.50
CA GLY A 910 -28.19 24.91 18.21
C GLY A 910 -28.04 23.39 17.95
N MET A 911 -26.83 22.84 18.12
CA MET A 911 -26.52 21.43 17.94
C MET A 911 -26.05 20.74 19.23
N VAL A 912 -25.93 21.50 20.32
CA VAL A 912 -25.66 21.00 21.67
C VAL A 912 -26.84 20.12 22.11
N SER A 913 -26.57 19.07 22.87
CA SER A 913 -27.59 18.19 23.43
C SER A 913 -28.39 18.88 24.54
N ASP A 914 -29.59 18.35 24.85
CA ASP A 914 -30.40 18.83 25.98
C ASP A 914 -29.87 18.35 27.34
N ILE A 915 -28.69 17.72 27.37
CA ILE A 915 -28.06 17.16 28.56
C ILE A 915 -27.38 18.29 29.35
N LYS A 916 -27.63 18.37 30.66
CA LYS A 916 -27.02 19.40 31.50
C LYS A 916 -25.53 19.14 31.67
N ILE A 917 -24.72 20.08 31.21
CA ILE A 917 -23.27 20.05 31.39
C ILE A 917 -22.87 20.51 32.80
N LYS A 918 -21.78 19.96 33.34
CA LYS A 918 -21.20 20.37 34.62
C LYS A 918 -20.54 21.73 34.47
N ALA A 919 -20.51 22.53 35.54
CA ALA A 919 -19.78 23.80 35.54
C ALA A 919 -18.30 23.59 35.13
N PRO A 920 -17.75 24.40 34.21
CA PRO A 920 -16.37 24.24 33.76
C PRO A 920 -15.38 24.44 34.92
N PRO A 921 -14.24 23.75 34.92
CA PRO A 921 -13.19 23.96 35.90
C PRO A 921 -12.57 25.35 35.75
N ALA A 922 -11.95 25.85 36.82
CA ALA A 922 -11.20 27.10 36.78
C ALA A 922 -10.12 27.05 35.67
N GLY A 923 -9.97 28.14 34.93
CA GLY A 923 -9.03 28.24 33.80
C GLY A 923 -9.61 27.86 32.44
N VAL A 924 -10.76 27.17 32.39
CA VAL A 924 -11.50 26.96 31.14
C VAL A 924 -12.41 28.16 30.92
N VAL A 925 -12.01 29.06 30.02
CA VAL A 925 -12.81 30.21 29.61
C VAL A 925 -13.83 29.74 28.55
N GLN A 926 -15.12 29.86 28.84
CA GLN A 926 -16.15 29.80 27.81
C GLN A 926 -16.15 31.15 27.08
N VAL A 927 -15.87 31.13 25.77
CA VAL A 927 -15.83 32.34 24.92
C VAL A 927 -17.24 32.69 24.43
#